data_AF-A0A957PZB4-F1
#
_entry.id   AF-A0A957PZB4-F1
#
_cell.length_a   1.000
_cell.length_b   1.000
_cell.length_c   1.000
_cell.angle_alpha   90.00
_cell.angle_beta   90.00
_cell.angle_gamma   90.00
#
_symmetry.space_group_name_H-M   'P 1'
#
loop_
_entity.id
_entity.type
_entity.pdbx_description
1 polymer ?
#
loop_
_entity_poly.entity_id
_entity_poly.type
_entity_poly.pdbx_seq_one_letter_code
_entity_poly.pdbx_strand_id
1 'polypeptide(L)'
;MRRQLARAMMHQTIQFEVLGSFTVVIQTHTTNKHTSHKPQVALPKTKDAQRLLAYLLLYPDQTHLRTFLVGLFWPDLPEQQARRRLTRALAQLRGYPAGLDLQIQADVNTIRRVSTADVWVDYQVFSQRLMPHLQHGMHSPSAVEALTEAAQLYRGELLPGFYDEWLLPEQRRAEGLYRMALMRLVEAYRGQGRYQNALEYLLRLNELDPFDEANQRAIMQLYRALDQPQAAIEHYQRFQQYLLDELDAAPEAATQMLYEQLRQVRTDPQSATPHLPAQPQPLSLLLSADRVTLPLIGRETERQQLLLQLNQLFDAELAMGGLILVERAAGVGKTKLVQTVVHDLAWRGAQVVWHDSLTDGFHGPYTPYIQLLEIGLTELRARQIAAEVEPALLQELAHLLPAIHQWLPEPQLSTHTPQPQQLSPDLGGTEAEQLRFVMAYAQILLEWSQAAPLIVVLDNLDQWSPDCLHVLNLLLPRMMESALIFVGLYQRERARQDEAVLRRIEQLAGAQLFLHMTVPPLSATATTALIRTALATVTPMPHFEQRLYTETAGNPLFLLALLSALYENELLTYGADRQWHTPLAEPTATAIALPLPSTLQTLLEQHLARLAVDERAILEYAVIWGHCFTLTRVLQLTPYPMHKVLAVLAQFEQRGLIIMVTVGYQFRPDLIRQAAYDAMQHEHRQARHHRALQLLRQELLHQADAVPAYELLYHAQGAELWAEAVHYALAAAREAHQVYATETALAHLAQADDLLRIHMPFDRVEQAAIQAEIRAAEQQWQRPANESKPPEQERIEPAPTGVPATIVPHEGLATVRVRLAKTTAPAFGRALHEDEMQTVVWTLHHPHDGMIQGKKALRQHRLQRLVEEAVVQGAIPTAAELATALQVSEKTIHRDLQQLRRQGTPLPTRGSRS
;
A
#
# COMPACT_ATOMS: atom_id res chain seq x y z
N MET A 1 59.47 48.99 -15.10
CA MET A 1 58.77 48.15 -16.10
C MET A 1 58.83 46.63 -15.85
N ARG A 2 59.77 46.07 -15.07
CA ARG A 2 59.80 44.62 -14.73
C ARG A 2 58.94 44.17 -13.52
N ARG A 3 58.31 45.09 -12.78
CA ARG A 3 57.39 44.77 -11.65
C ARG A 3 55.90 44.72 -12.04
N GLN A 4 55.53 45.12 -13.26
CA GLN A 4 54.14 45.11 -13.74
C GLN A 4 53.78 43.87 -14.58
N LEU A 5 54.78 43.12 -15.05
CA LEU A 5 54.58 41.92 -15.88
C LEU A 5 54.59 40.59 -15.08
N ALA A 6 54.78 40.63 -13.76
CA ALA A 6 54.62 39.47 -12.87
C ALA A 6 53.17 39.31 -12.34
N ARG A 7 52.23 40.15 -12.80
CA ARG A 7 50.78 40.02 -12.56
C ARG A 7 50.10 39.09 -13.57
N ALA A 8 50.83 38.10 -14.07
CA ALA A 8 50.30 37.05 -14.92
C ALA A 8 49.48 36.09 -14.06
N MET A 9 48.14 36.23 -14.14
CA MET A 9 47.13 35.21 -13.85
C MET A 9 47.30 34.40 -12.55
N MET A 10 47.37 35.07 -11.40
CA MET A 10 46.93 34.42 -10.15
C MET A 10 45.41 34.61 -10.05
N HIS A 11 44.63 33.60 -10.47
CA HIS A 11 43.21 33.54 -10.10
C HIS A 11 43.14 33.29 -8.59
N GLN A 12 42.72 34.31 -7.85
CA GLN A 12 42.51 34.24 -6.41
C GLN A 12 41.01 34.06 -6.18
N THR A 13 40.62 32.95 -5.56
CA THR A 13 39.22 32.66 -5.21
C THR A 13 39.04 32.91 -3.72
N ILE A 14 37.99 33.65 -3.37
CA ILE A 14 37.63 33.93 -1.97
C ILE A 14 36.64 32.85 -1.53
N GLN A 15 37.02 32.02 -0.57
CA GLN A 15 36.17 30.97 -0.02
C GLN A 15 35.61 31.40 1.33
N PHE A 16 34.29 31.43 1.42
CA PHE A 16 33.55 31.58 2.66
C PHE A 16 33.03 30.20 3.07
N GLU A 17 33.47 29.73 4.24
CA GLU A 17 32.88 28.58 4.90
C GLU A 17 31.85 29.13 5.90
N VAL A 18 30.56 28.93 5.63
CA VAL A 18 29.43 29.36 6.47
C VAL A 18 28.66 28.19 7.08
N LEU A 19 28.86 26.95 6.63
CA LEU A 19 28.25 25.73 7.19
C LEU A 19 29.16 25.15 8.28
N GLY A 20 28.74 25.22 9.55
CA GLY A 20 29.48 24.72 10.72
C GLY A 20 30.55 25.68 11.27
N SER A 21 30.91 26.74 10.55
CA SER A 21 31.75 27.84 11.05
C SER A 21 31.49 29.11 10.25
N PHE A 22 32.01 30.27 10.68
CA PHE A 22 32.06 31.47 9.83
C PHE A 22 33.52 31.86 9.61
N THR A 23 34.12 31.41 8.51
CA THR A 23 35.53 31.69 8.20
C THR A 23 35.76 32.10 6.75
N VAL A 24 36.85 32.83 6.51
CA VAL A 24 37.23 33.29 5.18
C VAL A 24 38.63 32.81 4.86
N VAL A 25 38.78 32.14 3.72
CA VAL A 25 40.05 31.62 3.23
C VAL A 25 40.30 32.14 1.81
N ILE A 26 41.51 32.64 1.56
CA ILE A 26 41.92 33.03 0.21
C ILE A 26 42.71 31.86 -0.39
N GLN A 27 42.23 31.31 -1.51
CA GLN A 27 42.99 30.34 -2.28
C GLN A 27 43.68 31.03 -3.47
N THR A 28 45.01 30.95 -3.52
CA THR A 28 45.79 31.39 -4.68
C THR A 28 46.13 30.18 -5.55
N HIS A 29 45.57 30.09 -6.75
CA HIS A 29 45.95 29.04 -7.70
C HIS A 29 47.28 29.41 -8.38
N THR A 30 48.39 28.79 -7.94
CA THR A 30 49.66 28.81 -8.68
C THR A 30 49.78 27.55 -9.52
N THR A 31 50.15 27.69 -10.79
CA THR A 31 50.27 26.62 -11.80
C THR A 31 51.40 25.59 -11.54
N ASN A 32 51.99 25.55 -10.34
CA ASN A 32 53.03 24.58 -9.99
C ASN A 32 52.64 23.78 -8.75
N LYS A 33 52.71 22.46 -8.87
CA LYS A 33 52.36 21.46 -7.84
C LYS A 33 53.14 21.71 -6.54
N HIS A 34 52.44 21.49 -5.42
CA HIS A 34 52.90 21.50 -4.02
C HIS A 34 53.12 22.87 -3.37
N THR A 35 52.02 23.49 -2.92
CA THR A 35 51.68 23.88 -1.53
C THR A 35 50.67 25.01 -1.58
N SER A 36 49.38 24.70 -1.39
CA SER A 36 48.33 25.70 -1.21
C SER A 36 48.44 26.30 0.19
N HIS A 37 49.15 27.41 0.33
CA HIS A 37 49.01 28.23 1.54
C HIS A 37 47.57 28.75 1.57
N LYS A 38 46.78 28.33 2.57
CA LYS A 38 45.45 28.87 2.90
C LYS A 38 45.61 29.93 4.00
N PRO A 39 45.97 31.19 3.71
CA PRO A 39 45.93 32.24 4.73
C PRO A 39 44.47 32.48 5.13
N GLN A 40 44.14 32.19 6.39
CA GLN A 40 42.85 32.53 6.98
C GLN A 40 42.80 34.04 7.19
N VAL A 41 41.76 34.69 6.69
CA VAL A 41 41.56 36.14 6.85
C VAL A 41 40.70 36.38 8.07
N ALA A 42 41.14 37.31 8.92
CA ALA A 42 40.35 37.71 10.09
C ALA A 42 39.04 38.37 9.66
N LEU A 43 37.91 37.92 10.24
CA LEU A 43 36.59 38.49 10.03
C LEU A 43 36.53 40.01 10.35
N PRO A 44 35.51 40.73 9.83
CA PRO A 44 35.27 42.11 10.22
C PRO A 44 35.21 42.28 11.74
N LYS A 45 35.78 43.37 12.26
CA LYS A 45 35.96 43.58 13.72
C LYS A 45 34.65 43.71 14.50
N THR A 46 33.56 44.12 13.86
CA THR A 46 32.28 44.33 14.55
C THR A 46 31.27 43.25 14.18
N LYS A 47 30.49 42.79 15.17
CA LYS A 47 29.38 41.85 14.93
C LYS A 47 28.37 42.39 13.92
N ASP A 48 28.09 43.71 13.95
CA ASP A 48 27.22 44.38 12.98
C ASP A 48 27.74 44.26 11.52
N ALA A 49 29.04 44.39 11.29
CA ALA A 49 29.63 44.18 9.97
C ALA A 49 29.64 42.70 9.55
N GLN A 50 29.85 41.78 10.50
CA GLN A 50 29.76 40.33 10.26
C GLN A 50 28.34 39.91 9.84
N ARG A 51 27.30 40.39 10.54
CA ARG A 51 25.88 40.14 10.21
C ARG A 51 25.53 40.63 8.81
N LEU A 52 25.94 41.85 8.47
CA LEU A 52 25.71 42.42 7.14
C LEU A 52 26.45 41.65 6.04
N LEU A 53 27.69 41.21 6.31
CA LEU A 53 28.47 40.40 5.37
C LEU A 53 27.79 39.05 5.12
N ALA A 54 27.39 38.35 6.19
CA ALA A 54 26.68 37.07 6.10
C ALA A 54 25.42 37.18 5.24
N TYR A 55 24.60 38.22 5.47
CA TYR A 55 23.39 38.46 4.67
C TYR A 55 23.69 38.68 3.19
N LEU A 56 24.70 39.51 2.87
CA LEU A 56 25.10 39.76 1.49
C LEU A 56 25.73 38.54 0.80
N LEU A 57 26.28 37.58 1.56
CA LEU A 57 26.79 36.31 1.04
C LEU A 57 25.66 35.33 0.73
N LEU A 58 24.60 35.30 1.53
CA LEU A 58 23.44 34.44 1.32
C LEU A 58 22.54 34.93 0.18
N TYR A 59 22.47 36.25 -0.05
CA TYR A 59 21.67 36.87 -1.12
C TYR A 59 22.53 37.59 -2.18
N PRO A 60 23.29 36.84 -3.01
CA PRO A 60 24.32 37.39 -3.89
C PRO A 60 23.81 38.27 -5.04
N ASP A 61 22.62 37.98 -5.57
CA ASP A 61 22.08 38.58 -6.80
C ASP A 61 20.99 39.62 -6.57
N GLN A 62 20.70 39.94 -5.31
CA GLN A 62 19.63 40.86 -4.95
C GLN A 62 20.14 42.29 -4.73
N THR A 63 19.32 43.27 -5.11
CA THR A 63 19.54 44.67 -4.76
C THR A 63 18.67 45.00 -3.55
N HIS A 64 19.29 45.34 -2.43
CA HIS A 64 18.60 45.57 -1.16
C HIS A 64 18.42 47.06 -0.89
N LEU A 65 17.24 47.46 -0.43
CA LEU A 65 17.00 48.83 0.01
C LEU A 65 17.66 49.09 1.37
N ARG A 66 18.28 50.26 1.53
CA ARG A 66 18.89 50.67 2.81
C ARG A 66 17.87 50.73 3.94
N THR A 67 16.65 51.18 3.65
CA THR A 67 15.54 51.24 4.60
C THR A 67 15.13 49.85 5.09
N PHE A 68 15.09 48.87 4.19
CA PHE A 68 14.79 47.48 4.53
C PHE A 68 15.87 46.88 5.44
N LEU A 69 17.15 47.03 5.09
CA LEU A 69 18.26 46.51 5.90
C LEU A 69 18.35 47.18 7.29
N VAL A 70 18.00 48.47 7.37
CA VAL A 70 17.90 49.18 8.65
C VAL A 70 16.82 48.56 9.55
N GLY A 71 15.62 48.32 9.01
CA GLY A 71 14.54 47.68 9.76
C GLY A 71 14.83 46.23 10.13
N LEU A 72 15.56 45.50 9.29
CA LEU A 72 15.88 44.09 9.49
C LEU A 72 16.89 43.85 10.64
N PHE A 73 17.98 44.62 10.68
CA PHE A 73 19.07 44.38 11.64
C PHE A 73 18.92 45.14 12.97
N TRP A 74 18.21 46.26 12.96
CA TRP A 74 18.05 47.14 14.12
C TRP A 74 16.61 47.68 14.25
N PRO A 75 15.59 46.80 14.42
CA PRO A 75 14.19 47.21 14.53
C PRO A 75 13.92 48.12 15.74
N ASP A 76 14.66 47.93 16.84
CA ASP A 76 14.43 48.63 18.11
C ASP A 76 15.12 50.00 18.21
N LEU A 77 15.90 50.39 17.19
CA LEU A 77 16.64 51.66 17.21
C LEU A 77 15.91 52.74 16.41
N PRO A 78 15.95 54.01 16.87
CA PRO A 78 15.49 55.13 16.07
C PRO A 78 16.21 55.17 14.71
N GLU A 79 15.46 55.43 13.63
CA GLU A 79 15.92 55.28 12.24
C GLU A 79 17.25 56.01 11.95
N GLN A 80 17.45 57.20 12.52
CA GLN A 80 18.69 57.96 12.36
C GLN A 80 19.92 57.25 12.97
N GLN A 81 19.76 56.56 14.10
CA GLN A 81 20.83 55.80 14.75
C GLN A 81 21.13 54.50 13.99
N ALA A 82 20.09 53.80 13.52
CA ALA A 82 20.23 52.58 12.75
C ALA A 82 20.92 52.84 11.38
N ARG A 83 20.57 53.93 10.68
CA ARG A 83 21.27 54.38 9.45
C ARG A 83 22.76 54.67 9.69
N ARG A 84 23.12 55.25 10.85
CA ARG A 84 24.53 55.47 11.23
C ARG A 84 25.28 54.15 11.45
N ARG A 85 24.66 53.16 12.10
CA ARG A 85 25.25 51.81 12.28
C ARG A 85 25.45 51.09 10.94
N LEU A 86 24.45 51.11 10.05
CA LEU A 86 24.57 50.56 8.70
C LEU A 86 25.74 51.20 7.93
N THR A 87 25.89 52.53 8.02
CA THR A 87 26.96 53.26 7.36
C THR A 87 28.34 52.86 7.89
N ARG A 88 28.47 52.66 9.20
CA ARG A 88 29.71 52.18 9.84
C ARG A 88 30.04 50.74 9.46
N ALA A 89 29.04 49.85 9.40
CA ALA A 89 29.21 48.47 8.95
C ALA A 89 29.67 48.40 7.48
N LEU A 90 29.01 49.14 6.58
CA LEU A 90 29.42 49.24 5.18
C LEU A 90 30.83 49.80 5.01
N ALA A 91 31.22 50.80 5.81
CA ALA A 91 32.57 51.35 5.78
C ALA A 91 33.64 50.31 6.17
N GLN A 92 33.32 49.35 7.04
CA GLN A 92 34.23 48.24 7.37
C GLN A 92 34.28 47.16 6.30
N LEU A 93 33.17 46.94 5.57
CA LEU A 93 33.13 45.95 4.49
C LEU A 93 33.73 46.47 3.18
N ARG A 94 33.85 47.80 3.01
CA ARG A 94 34.54 48.41 1.85
C ARG A 94 36.02 48.00 1.83
N GLY A 95 36.42 47.26 0.80
CA GLY A 95 37.81 46.79 0.62
C GLY A 95 38.17 45.54 1.44
N TYR A 96 37.16 44.83 1.97
CA TYR A 96 37.33 43.55 2.67
C TYR A 96 37.04 42.37 1.72
N PRO A 97 37.85 41.29 1.70
CA PRO A 97 39.10 41.09 2.43
C PRO A 97 40.26 41.91 1.84
N ALA A 98 41.24 42.29 2.67
CA ALA A 98 42.31 43.21 2.26
C ALA A 98 43.06 42.75 0.99
N GLY A 99 43.00 43.55 -0.07
CA GLY A 99 43.67 43.28 -1.34
C GLY A 99 42.83 42.53 -2.40
N LEU A 100 41.61 42.11 -2.06
CA LEU A 100 40.65 41.48 -2.96
C LEU A 100 39.32 42.24 -2.92
N ASP A 101 38.90 42.76 -4.08
CA ASP A 101 37.80 43.70 -4.21
C ASP A 101 36.43 42.99 -4.17
N LEU A 102 35.95 42.65 -2.96
CA LEU A 102 34.53 42.35 -2.75
C LEU A 102 33.76 43.67 -2.82
N GLN A 103 33.47 44.15 -4.04
CA GLN A 103 32.89 45.47 -4.23
C GLN A 103 31.41 45.45 -3.83
N ILE A 104 31.09 46.07 -2.71
CA ILE A 104 29.71 46.39 -2.34
C ILE A 104 29.37 47.74 -2.96
N GLN A 105 28.55 47.72 -4.02
CA GLN A 105 27.98 48.95 -4.57
C GLN A 105 26.86 49.41 -3.65
N ALA A 106 27.06 50.57 -3.03
CA ALA A 106 26.06 51.22 -2.18
C ALA A 106 25.74 52.60 -2.76
N ASP A 107 24.54 52.73 -3.31
CA ASP A 107 23.96 54.00 -3.76
C ASP A 107 23.22 54.69 -2.60
N VAL A 108 22.62 55.86 -2.86
CA VAL A 108 21.83 56.65 -1.89
C VAL A 108 20.73 55.81 -1.26
N ASN A 109 20.11 54.90 -2.01
CA ASN A 109 18.97 54.10 -1.55
C ASN A 109 19.18 52.57 -1.58
N THR A 110 20.17 52.07 -2.32
CA THR A 110 20.34 50.62 -2.56
C THR A 110 21.73 50.13 -2.18
N ILE A 111 21.82 48.85 -1.82
CA ILE A 111 23.04 48.12 -1.52
C ILE A 111 22.99 46.83 -2.32
N ARG A 112 24.02 46.55 -3.12
CA ARG A 112 24.18 45.32 -3.88
C ARG A 112 25.62 44.82 -3.80
N ARG A 113 25.79 43.50 -3.73
CA ARG A 113 27.08 42.86 -3.92
C ARG A 113 27.42 42.82 -5.42
N VAL A 114 28.56 43.39 -5.80
CA VAL A 114 29.10 43.34 -7.17
C VAL A 114 30.50 42.74 -7.06
N SER A 115 30.62 41.42 -7.20
CA SER A 115 31.94 40.80 -7.15
C SER A 115 32.61 40.84 -8.51
N THR A 116 33.86 41.31 -8.58
CA THR A 116 34.75 41.14 -9.74
C THR A 116 35.64 39.90 -9.60
N ALA A 117 35.68 39.28 -8.42
CA ALA A 117 36.41 38.05 -8.12
C ALA A 117 35.45 36.85 -7.97
N ASP A 118 35.94 35.64 -8.23
CA ASP A 118 35.20 34.40 -7.97
C ASP A 118 35.04 34.22 -6.44
N VAL A 119 33.82 34.44 -5.95
CA VAL A 119 33.44 34.23 -4.56
C VAL A 119 32.74 32.88 -4.45
N TRP A 120 33.37 31.98 -3.72
CA TRP A 120 32.85 30.66 -3.39
C TRP A 120 32.26 30.69 -1.99
N VAL A 121 31.00 30.26 -1.86
CA VAL A 121 30.30 30.11 -0.57
C VAL A 121 29.83 28.68 -0.49
N ASP A 122 30.26 27.94 0.54
CA ASP A 122 29.90 26.54 0.74
C ASP A 122 28.39 26.29 0.70
N TYR A 123 27.56 27.14 1.33
CA TYR A 123 26.09 27.06 1.28
C TYR A 123 25.51 27.17 -0.14
N GLN A 124 26.10 28.03 -0.99
CA GLN A 124 25.65 28.17 -2.38
C GLN A 124 26.00 26.93 -3.19
N VAL A 125 27.20 26.38 -3.01
CA VAL A 125 27.63 25.16 -3.70
C VAL A 125 26.86 23.93 -3.21
N PHE A 126 26.61 23.85 -1.90
CA PHE A 126 25.75 22.84 -1.28
C PHE A 126 24.35 22.83 -1.91
N SER A 127 23.68 23.99 -1.91
CA SER A 127 22.32 24.12 -2.46
C SER A 127 22.25 23.87 -3.98
N GLN A 128 23.20 24.41 -4.76
CA GLN A 128 23.26 24.21 -6.21
C GLN A 128 23.47 22.75 -6.61
N ARG A 129 24.26 21.99 -5.84
CA ARG A 129 24.48 20.56 -6.10
C ARG A 129 23.28 19.70 -5.71
N LEU A 130 22.54 20.11 -4.68
CA LEU A 130 21.36 19.37 -4.21
C LEU A 130 20.12 19.58 -5.08
N MET A 131 19.83 20.83 -5.48
CA MET A 131 18.58 21.17 -6.14
C MET A 131 18.22 20.34 -7.39
N PRO A 132 19.14 20.06 -8.35
CA PRO A 132 18.83 19.26 -9.53
C PRO A 132 18.40 17.84 -9.20
N HIS A 133 19.00 17.26 -8.16
CA HIS A 133 18.76 15.87 -7.76
C HIS A 133 17.51 15.74 -6.90
N LEU A 134 17.09 16.77 -6.17
CA LEU A 134 15.82 16.74 -5.41
C LEU A 134 14.58 16.66 -6.31
N GLN A 135 14.67 17.11 -7.57
CA GLN A 135 13.54 17.19 -8.52
C GLN A 135 13.39 15.98 -9.46
N HIS A 136 14.43 15.14 -9.60
CA HIS A 136 14.42 13.99 -10.51
C HIS A 136 14.79 12.71 -9.76
N GLY A 137 14.08 11.61 -10.01
CA GLY A 137 14.32 10.30 -9.41
C GLY A 137 15.77 9.81 -9.57
N MET A 138 16.25 9.07 -8.57
CA MET A 138 17.62 8.56 -8.48
C MET A 138 17.87 7.44 -9.50
N HIS A 139 18.40 7.79 -10.68
CA HIS A 139 18.73 6.80 -11.73
C HIS A 139 20.17 6.85 -12.25
N SER A 140 21.04 7.70 -11.70
CA SER A 140 22.43 7.80 -12.17
C SER A 140 23.47 7.68 -11.03
N PRO A 141 24.53 6.87 -11.19
CA PRO A 141 25.66 6.81 -10.26
C PRO A 141 26.29 8.19 -9.99
N SER A 142 26.27 9.08 -10.98
CA SER A 142 26.76 10.46 -10.85
C SER A 142 25.96 11.29 -9.83
N ALA A 143 24.67 10.97 -9.61
CA ALA A 143 23.85 11.67 -8.62
C ALA A 143 24.24 11.30 -7.19
N VAL A 144 24.64 10.04 -6.94
CA VAL A 144 25.12 9.59 -5.62
C VAL A 144 26.44 10.29 -5.27
N GLU A 145 27.35 10.43 -6.23
CA GLU A 145 28.60 11.17 -6.04
C GLU A 145 28.33 12.66 -5.75
N ALA A 146 27.47 13.31 -6.52
CA ALA A 146 27.11 14.71 -6.31
C ALA A 146 26.46 14.96 -4.93
N LEU A 147 25.56 14.08 -4.49
CA LEU A 147 24.93 14.14 -3.16
C LEU A 147 25.95 13.87 -2.04
N THR A 148 26.87 12.93 -2.24
CA THR A 148 27.93 12.62 -1.28
C THR A 148 28.85 13.83 -1.09
N GLU A 149 29.29 14.46 -2.18
CA GLU A 149 30.09 15.68 -2.12
C GLU A 149 29.32 16.84 -1.48
N ALA A 150 28.02 16.98 -1.76
CA ALA A 150 27.19 18.00 -1.11
C ALA A 150 27.06 17.75 0.40
N ALA A 151 26.81 16.51 0.82
CA ALA A 151 26.72 16.13 2.23
C ALA A 151 28.04 16.38 2.99
N GLN A 152 29.20 16.32 2.32
CA GLN A 152 30.49 16.65 2.91
C GLN A 152 30.72 18.16 3.11
N LEU A 153 30.02 19.02 2.36
CA LEU A 153 30.09 20.48 2.53
C LEU A 153 29.34 20.96 3.77
N TYR A 154 28.33 20.21 4.22
CA TYR A 154 27.58 20.51 5.43
C TYR A 154 28.34 20.00 6.66
N ARG A 155 28.98 20.91 7.40
CA ARG A 155 29.76 20.58 8.62
C ARG A 155 29.05 20.93 9.93
N GLY A 156 27.81 21.42 9.87
CA GLY A 156 27.02 21.85 11.01
C GLY A 156 26.12 23.03 10.69
N GLU A 157 25.56 23.65 11.74
CA GLU A 157 24.63 24.78 11.66
C GLU A 157 25.16 25.90 10.75
N LEU A 158 24.27 26.51 9.94
CA LEU A 158 24.61 27.65 9.11
C LEU A 158 24.89 28.87 10.01
N LEU A 159 26.09 29.42 9.92
CA LEU A 159 26.57 30.58 10.70
C LEU A 159 26.36 30.40 12.21
N PRO A 160 27.04 29.44 12.85
CA PRO A 160 26.82 29.12 14.26
C PRO A 160 27.13 30.33 15.15
N GLY A 161 26.28 30.57 16.16
CA GLY A 161 26.39 31.70 17.09
C GLY A 161 25.77 33.02 16.62
N PHE A 162 25.09 33.02 15.45
CA PHE A 162 24.22 34.11 15.00
C PHE A 162 22.75 33.68 15.15
N TYR A 163 21.94 34.48 15.85
CA TYR A 163 20.54 34.15 16.16
C TYR A 163 19.58 35.23 15.66
N ASP A 164 19.88 35.81 14.50
CA ASP A 164 19.02 36.83 13.92
C ASP A 164 17.73 36.20 13.37
N GLU A 165 16.58 36.86 13.56
CA GLU A 165 15.28 36.34 13.13
C GLU A 165 15.22 36.00 11.62
N TRP A 166 15.95 36.76 10.79
CA TRP A 166 16.03 36.52 9.35
C TRP A 166 16.84 35.27 8.98
N LEU A 167 17.73 34.82 9.86
CA LEU A 167 18.63 33.68 9.63
C LEU A 167 17.97 32.34 10.02
N LEU A 168 17.06 32.34 11.00
CA LEU A 168 16.36 31.13 11.47
C LEU A 168 15.66 30.34 10.33
N PRO A 169 14.98 30.97 9.35
CA PRO A 169 14.41 30.24 8.21
C PRO A 169 15.47 29.63 7.29
N GLU A 170 16.61 30.30 7.09
CA GLU A 170 17.71 29.79 6.25
C GLU A 170 18.45 28.65 6.94
N GLN A 171 18.65 28.71 8.26
CA GLN A 171 19.19 27.61 9.06
C GLN A 171 18.30 26.36 8.95
N ARG A 172 16.98 26.53 9.17
CA ARG A 172 16.00 25.44 9.01
C ARG A 172 15.98 24.88 7.59
N ARG A 173 16.08 25.75 6.58
CA ARG A 173 16.17 25.34 5.17
C ARG A 173 17.43 24.53 4.89
N ALA A 174 18.59 24.98 5.40
CA ALA A 174 19.86 24.29 5.22
C ALA A 174 19.84 22.90 5.88
N GLU A 175 19.34 22.81 7.11
CA GLU A 175 19.17 21.53 7.82
C GLU A 175 18.18 20.60 7.10
N GLY A 176 17.03 21.12 6.67
CA GLY A 176 16.04 20.34 5.91
C GLY A 176 16.61 19.78 4.61
N LEU A 177 17.35 20.59 3.84
CA LEU A 177 18.05 20.14 2.63
C LEU A 177 19.10 19.07 2.95
N TYR A 178 19.80 19.19 4.06
CA TYR A 178 20.78 18.20 4.51
C TYR A 178 20.13 16.88 4.91
N ARG A 179 19.03 16.91 5.69
CA ARG A 179 18.23 15.74 6.04
C ARG A 179 17.76 14.99 4.79
N MET A 180 17.20 15.71 3.83
CA MET A 180 16.77 15.13 2.55
C MET A 180 17.93 14.49 1.78
N ALA A 181 19.11 15.13 1.78
CA ALA A 181 20.30 14.58 1.15
C ALA A 181 20.73 13.25 1.78
N LEU A 182 20.80 13.21 3.12
CA LEU A 182 21.16 12.01 3.87
C LEU A 182 20.17 10.88 3.62
N MET A 183 18.87 11.15 3.68
CA MET A 183 17.83 10.14 3.46
C MET A 183 17.92 9.52 2.06
N ARG A 184 18.13 10.34 1.03
CA ARG A 184 18.36 9.85 -0.34
C ARG A 184 19.63 9.03 -0.49
N LEU A 185 20.72 9.39 0.21
CA LEU A 185 21.95 8.59 0.22
C LEU A 185 21.73 7.24 0.91
N VAL A 186 21.00 7.21 2.03
CA VAL A 186 20.61 5.98 2.72
C VAL A 186 19.84 5.06 1.78
N GLU A 187 18.81 5.57 1.10
CA GLU A 187 18.02 4.81 0.13
C GLU A 187 18.87 4.28 -1.04
N ALA A 188 19.76 5.11 -1.59
CA ALA A 188 20.63 4.73 -2.70
C ALA A 188 21.60 3.60 -2.32
N TYR A 189 22.27 3.73 -1.18
CA TYR A 189 23.20 2.70 -0.71
C TYR A 189 22.47 1.42 -0.29
N ARG A 190 21.26 1.52 0.28
CA ARG A 190 20.39 0.36 0.54
C ARG A 190 20.00 -0.36 -0.74
N GLY A 191 19.58 0.37 -1.78
CA GLY A 191 19.21 -0.20 -3.08
C GLY A 191 20.38 -0.91 -3.79
N GLN A 192 21.61 -0.50 -3.51
CA GLN A 192 22.85 -1.12 -4.02
C GLN A 192 23.39 -2.25 -3.13
N GLY A 193 22.74 -2.58 -2.00
CA GLY A 193 23.21 -3.57 -1.03
C GLY A 193 24.43 -3.14 -0.21
N ARG A 194 24.82 -1.85 -0.24
CA ARG A 194 25.94 -1.29 0.52
C ARG A 194 25.48 -0.81 1.90
N TYR A 195 25.03 -1.74 2.74
CA TYR A 195 24.39 -1.43 4.02
C TYR A 195 25.28 -0.66 5.02
N GLN A 196 26.60 -0.84 4.95
CA GLN A 196 27.52 -0.15 5.85
C GLN A 196 27.59 1.36 5.59
N ASN A 197 27.56 1.77 4.31
CA ASN A 197 27.50 3.18 3.94
C ASN A 197 26.13 3.76 4.30
N ALA A 198 25.05 3.00 4.09
CA ALA A 198 23.71 3.44 4.49
C ALA A 198 23.63 3.67 6.02
N LEU A 199 24.24 2.79 6.81
CA LEU A 199 24.30 2.93 8.27
C LEU A 199 25.05 4.20 8.67
N GLU A 200 26.18 4.51 8.04
CA GLU A 200 26.94 5.74 8.31
C GLU A 200 26.10 7.00 8.10
N TYR A 201 25.40 7.12 6.97
CA TYR A 201 24.55 8.28 6.69
C TYR A 201 23.30 8.34 7.57
N LEU A 202 22.75 7.18 7.94
CA LEU A 202 21.59 7.12 8.83
C LEU A 202 21.95 7.53 10.27
N LEU A 203 23.14 7.15 10.76
CA LEU A 203 23.64 7.61 12.05
C LEU A 203 23.79 9.15 12.08
N ARG A 204 24.32 9.75 11.01
CA ARG A 204 24.38 11.22 10.88
C ARG A 204 22.99 11.87 10.82
N LEU A 205 22.01 11.22 10.20
CA LEU A 205 20.63 11.71 10.18
C LEU A 205 20.02 11.68 11.59
N ASN A 206 20.29 10.63 12.34
CA ASN A 206 19.85 10.45 13.72
C ASN A 206 20.50 11.45 14.70
N GLU A 207 21.71 11.94 14.42
CA GLU A 207 22.32 13.02 15.22
C GLU A 207 21.53 14.34 15.14
N LEU A 208 20.78 14.57 14.05
CA LEU A 208 19.97 15.79 13.89
C LEU A 208 18.66 15.72 14.66
N ASP A 209 18.06 14.54 14.81
CA ASP A 209 16.91 14.31 15.67
C ASP A 209 17.02 12.94 16.37
N PRO A 210 17.62 12.91 17.57
CA PRO A 210 17.81 11.68 18.32
C PRO A 210 16.50 11.04 18.79
N PHE A 211 15.39 11.77 18.81
CA PHE A 211 14.09 11.29 19.26
C PHE A 211 13.24 10.68 18.14
N ASP A 212 13.70 10.75 16.89
CA ASP A 212 13.02 10.15 15.75
C ASP A 212 13.12 8.62 15.79
N GLU A 213 12.09 7.97 16.33
CA GLU A 213 11.99 6.51 16.44
C GLU A 213 12.01 5.78 15.10
N ALA A 214 11.66 6.45 13.99
CA ALA A 214 11.76 5.84 12.67
C ALA A 214 13.24 5.65 12.27
N ASN A 215 14.10 6.65 12.53
CA ASN A 215 15.54 6.54 12.30
C ASN A 215 16.18 5.49 13.22
N GLN A 216 15.80 5.49 14.50
CA GLN A 216 16.29 4.54 15.50
C GLN A 216 15.97 3.09 15.09
N ARG A 217 14.74 2.83 14.63
CA ARG A 217 14.35 1.53 14.07
C ARG A 217 15.15 1.21 12.82
N ALA A 218 15.25 2.13 11.86
CA ALA A 218 16.01 1.91 10.62
C ALA A 218 17.51 1.58 10.89
N ILE A 219 18.11 2.11 11.96
CA ILE A 219 19.46 1.75 12.41
C ILE A 219 19.52 0.30 12.91
N MET A 220 18.60 -0.09 13.81
CA MET A 220 18.50 -1.46 14.32
C MET A 220 18.33 -2.47 13.18
N GLN A 221 17.55 -2.09 12.19
CA GLN A 221 17.29 -2.84 10.97
C GLN A 221 18.53 -3.00 10.08
N LEU A 222 19.32 -1.94 9.88
CA LEU A 222 20.58 -2.01 9.13
C LEU A 222 21.64 -2.85 9.85
N TYR A 223 21.72 -2.77 11.18
CA TYR A 223 22.57 -3.66 11.96
C TYR A 223 22.20 -5.13 11.77
N ARG A 224 20.89 -5.45 11.70
CA ARG A 224 20.43 -6.80 11.36
C ARG A 224 20.84 -7.21 9.94
N ALA A 225 20.70 -6.32 8.95
CA ALA A 225 21.11 -6.60 7.56
C ALA A 225 22.63 -6.80 7.40
N LEU A 226 23.43 -6.22 8.29
CA LEU A 226 24.88 -6.40 8.39
C LEU A 226 25.31 -7.61 9.23
N ASP A 227 24.37 -8.46 9.65
CA ASP A 227 24.61 -9.62 10.53
C ASP A 227 25.23 -9.23 11.89
N GLN A 228 24.85 -8.06 12.41
CA GLN A 228 25.29 -7.51 13.71
C GLN A 228 24.11 -7.30 14.67
N PRO A 229 23.34 -8.34 15.03
CA PRO A 229 22.17 -8.19 15.90
C PRO A 229 22.51 -7.71 17.32
N GLN A 230 23.72 -7.98 17.82
CA GLN A 230 24.17 -7.46 19.12
C GLN A 230 24.25 -5.94 19.13
N ALA A 231 24.77 -5.34 18.05
CA ALA A 231 24.83 -3.89 17.93
C ALA A 231 23.42 -3.27 17.86
N ALA A 232 22.45 -3.94 17.23
CA ALA A 232 21.06 -3.50 17.20
C ALA A 232 20.40 -3.52 18.60
N ILE A 233 20.66 -4.56 19.39
CA ILE A 233 20.14 -4.70 20.76
C ILE A 233 20.76 -3.65 21.67
N GLU A 234 22.09 -3.46 21.61
CA GLU A 234 22.78 -2.42 22.38
C GLU A 234 22.28 -1.02 22.02
N HIS A 235 22.03 -0.78 20.73
CA HIS A 235 21.48 0.48 20.24
C HIS A 235 20.09 0.75 20.84
N TYR A 236 19.18 -0.23 20.80
CA TYR A 236 17.87 -0.13 21.43
C TYR A 236 17.97 0.14 22.94
N GLN A 237 18.84 -0.58 23.65
CA GLN A 237 18.97 -0.43 25.10
C GLN A 237 19.47 0.98 25.47
N ARG A 238 20.43 1.52 24.70
CA ARG A 238 20.89 2.91 24.88
C ARG A 238 19.78 3.90 24.57
N PHE A 239 19.02 3.68 23.50
CA PHE A 239 17.90 4.54 23.13
C PHE A 239 16.78 4.52 24.17
N GLN A 240 16.43 3.34 24.71
CA GLN A 240 15.45 3.18 25.77
C GLN A 240 15.88 3.92 27.05
N GLN A 241 17.15 3.81 27.44
CA GLN A 241 17.69 4.57 28.57
C GLN A 241 17.64 6.07 28.31
N TYR A 242 18.02 6.50 27.10
CA TYR A 242 17.99 7.91 26.71
C TYR A 242 16.57 8.51 26.72
N LEU A 243 15.57 7.78 26.22
CA LEU A 243 14.16 8.20 26.29
C LEU A 243 13.64 8.29 27.72
N LEU A 244 14.03 7.33 28.57
CA LEU A 244 13.63 7.33 29.97
C LEU A 244 14.26 8.51 30.72
N ASP A 245 15.55 8.78 30.50
CA ASP A 245 16.30 9.84 31.19
C ASP A 245 15.85 11.25 30.75
N GLU A 246 15.56 11.47 29.46
CA GLU A 246 15.23 12.81 28.92
C GLU A 246 13.72 13.10 28.88
N LEU A 247 12.87 12.09 28.66
CA LEU A 247 11.43 12.28 28.40
C LEU A 247 10.52 11.49 29.36
N ASP A 248 11.07 10.67 30.27
CA ASP A 248 10.31 9.76 31.15
C ASP A 248 9.30 8.89 30.37
N ALA A 249 9.68 8.50 29.15
CA ALA A 249 8.84 7.82 28.19
C ALA A 249 9.44 6.46 27.78
N ALA A 250 8.58 5.51 27.44
CA ALA A 250 8.99 4.24 26.84
C ALA A 250 9.03 4.34 25.30
N PRO A 251 9.88 3.56 24.61
CA PRO A 251 9.88 3.50 23.14
C PRO A 251 8.52 3.07 22.59
N GLU A 252 8.17 3.49 21.37
CA GLU A 252 6.95 3.08 20.66
C GLU A 252 6.81 1.56 20.56
N ALA A 253 5.56 1.08 20.51
CA ALA A 253 5.24 -0.35 20.39
C ALA A 253 5.95 -1.01 19.18
N ALA A 254 6.05 -0.31 18.05
CA ALA A 254 6.74 -0.84 16.87
C ALA A 254 8.26 -1.00 17.09
N THR A 255 8.88 -0.12 17.88
CA THR A 255 10.30 -0.20 18.26
C THR A 255 10.53 -1.33 19.26
N GLN A 256 9.59 -1.53 20.20
CA GLN A 256 9.58 -2.66 21.14
C GLN A 256 9.41 -4.01 20.42
N MET A 257 8.48 -4.11 19.46
CA MET A 257 8.28 -5.33 18.66
C MET A 257 9.54 -5.70 17.88
N LEU A 258 10.23 -4.73 17.27
CA LEU A 258 11.49 -4.99 16.57
C LEU A 258 12.57 -5.49 17.53
N TYR A 259 12.66 -4.92 18.73
CA TYR A 259 13.57 -5.42 19.77
C TYR A 259 13.24 -6.85 20.20
N GLU A 260 11.96 -7.18 20.39
CA GLU A 260 11.51 -8.54 20.71
C GLU A 260 11.88 -9.53 19.61
N GLN A 261 11.68 -9.17 18.34
CA GLN A 261 12.11 -9.98 17.19
C GLN A 261 13.63 -10.20 17.20
N LEU A 262 14.42 -9.15 17.44
CA LEU A 262 15.89 -9.25 17.53
C LEU A 262 16.35 -10.11 18.73
N ARG A 263 15.58 -10.10 19.83
CA ARG A 263 15.85 -10.89 21.03
C ARG A 263 15.43 -12.36 20.86
N GLN A 264 14.35 -12.64 20.14
CA GLN A 264 13.90 -14.00 19.81
C GLN A 264 14.92 -14.74 18.93
N VAL A 265 15.57 -14.04 17.99
CA VAL A 265 16.72 -14.56 17.22
C VAL A 265 17.89 -15.00 18.12
N ARG A 266 17.98 -14.47 19.36
CA ARG A 266 19.04 -14.79 20.32
C ARG A 266 18.67 -15.88 21.33
N THR A 267 17.37 -16.13 21.54
CA THR A 267 16.89 -17.18 22.46
C THR A 267 16.82 -18.56 21.81
N ASP A 268 16.96 -18.62 20.49
CA ASP A 268 17.45 -19.79 19.76
C ASP A 268 18.91 -19.56 19.34
N PRO A 269 19.90 -20.10 20.05
CA PRO A 269 21.32 -20.06 19.65
C PRO A 269 21.59 -20.82 18.34
N GLN A 270 20.56 -21.36 17.68
CA GLN A 270 20.62 -22.16 16.46
C GLN A 270 20.12 -21.42 15.19
N SER A 271 19.63 -20.18 15.30
CA SER A 271 19.03 -19.44 14.18
C SER A 271 19.79 -18.19 13.73
N ALA A 272 20.97 -17.90 14.30
CA ALA A 272 21.83 -16.76 13.94
C ALA A 272 22.95 -17.08 12.92
N THR A 273 22.75 -18.08 12.06
CA THR A 273 23.49 -18.24 10.82
C THR A 273 22.48 -18.29 9.67
N PRO A 274 22.69 -17.58 8.55
CA PRO A 274 21.88 -17.77 7.36
C PRO A 274 21.89 -19.26 7.03
N HIS A 275 20.71 -19.88 6.99
CA HIS A 275 20.48 -21.32 6.90
C HIS A 275 21.54 -22.07 6.09
N LEU A 276 22.53 -22.62 6.79
CA LEU A 276 23.05 -23.93 6.49
C LEU A 276 22.70 -24.80 7.70
N PRO A 277 21.72 -25.72 7.60
CA PRO A 277 21.50 -26.72 8.64
C PRO A 277 22.83 -27.36 9.07
N ALA A 278 23.18 -27.23 10.36
CA ALA A 278 24.36 -27.89 10.93
C ALA A 278 24.21 -29.43 10.98
N GLN A 279 23.00 -29.93 10.70
CA GLN A 279 22.68 -31.32 10.37
C GLN A 279 21.53 -31.33 9.36
N PRO A 280 21.52 -32.24 8.35
CA PRO A 280 20.41 -32.34 7.41
C PRO A 280 19.12 -32.56 8.17
N GLN A 281 18.26 -31.55 8.17
CA GLN A 281 16.87 -31.76 8.54
C GLN A 281 16.24 -32.64 7.44
N PRO A 282 15.28 -33.52 7.79
CA PRO A 282 14.65 -34.36 6.80
C PRO A 282 14.07 -33.47 5.69
N LEU A 283 14.42 -33.75 4.43
CA LEU A 283 14.01 -32.94 3.27
C LEU A 283 12.49 -32.84 3.09
N SER A 284 11.71 -33.65 3.82
CA SER A 284 10.26 -33.51 3.94
C SER A 284 9.81 -32.13 4.46
N LEU A 285 10.66 -31.42 5.21
CA LEU A 285 10.41 -30.04 5.67
C LEU A 285 10.65 -28.96 4.59
N LEU A 286 11.27 -29.29 3.45
CA LEU A 286 11.47 -28.32 2.35
C LEU A 286 10.20 -28.10 1.51
N LEU A 287 9.24 -29.01 1.63
CA LEU A 287 7.89 -28.85 1.05
C LEU A 287 6.98 -27.98 1.93
N SER A 288 7.28 -27.88 3.23
CA SER A 288 6.64 -26.90 4.13
C SER A 288 7.32 -25.54 3.98
N ALA A 289 6.85 -24.77 2.98
CA ALA A 289 7.44 -23.52 2.49
C ALA A 289 7.69 -22.41 3.53
N ASP A 290 7.14 -22.53 4.75
CA ASP A 290 7.24 -21.52 5.80
C ASP A 290 8.33 -21.78 6.85
N ARG A 291 8.90 -22.99 6.97
CA ARG A 291 9.94 -23.29 7.99
C ARG A 291 11.38 -23.26 7.49
N VAL A 292 11.59 -23.40 6.17
CA VAL A 292 12.88 -23.16 5.52
C VAL A 292 12.73 -21.95 4.60
N THR A 293 13.13 -20.77 5.04
CA THR A 293 13.15 -19.58 4.17
C THR A 293 14.32 -19.69 3.21
N LEU A 294 14.16 -20.46 2.13
CA LEU A 294 15.06 -20.39 0.99
C LEU A 294 15.01 -18.95 0.43
N PRO A 295 16.16 -18.31 0.16
CA PRO A 295 16.19 -17.00 -0.46
C PRO A 295 15.55 -17.05 -1.85
N LEU A 296 15.04 -15.91 -2.30
CA LEU A 296 14.57 -15.76 -3.67
C LEU A 296 15.78 -15.86 -4.61
N ILE A 297 15.79 -16.86 -5.49
CA ILE A 297 16.92 -17.14 -6.41
C ILE A 297 16.46 -17.02 -7.86
N GLY A 298 17.18 -16.22 -8.66
CA GLY A 298 17.01 -16.16 -10.11
C GLY A 298 15.74 -15.46 -10.57
N ARG A 299 15.21 -14.54 -9.74
CA ARG A 299 13.97 -13.77 -9.95
C ARG A 299 14.16 -12.27 -9.80
N GLU A 300 15.39 -11.81 -9.92
CA GLU A 300 15.79 -10.43 -9.64
C GLU A 300 15.13 -9.45 -10.63
N THR A 301 14.96 -9.86 -11.89
CA THR A 301 14.28 -9.08 -12.92
C THR A 301 12.80 -8.88 -12.62
N GLU A 302 12.09 -9.96 -12.31
CA GLU A 302 10.67 -9.95 -11.97
C GLU A 302 10.43 -9.18 -10.65
N ARG A 303 11.33 -9.36 -9.67
CA ARG A 303 11.32 -8.60 -8.41
C ARG A 303 11.47 -7.10 -8.65
N GLN A 304 12.40 -6.70 -9.51
CA GLN A 304 12.61 -5.29 -9.86
C GLN A 304 11.38 -4.70 -10.56
N GLN A 305 10.74 -5.42 -11.48
CA GLN A 305 9.52 -4.96 -12.15
C GLN A 305 8.37 -4.73 -11.16
N LEU A 306 8.13 -5.66 -10.24
CA LEU A 306 7.12 -5.49 -9.20
C LEU A 306 7.42 -4.31 -8.27
N LEU A 307 8.66 -4.18 -7.82
CA LEU A 307 9.07 -3.05 -6.97
C LEU A 307 8.93 -1.71 -7.67
N LEU A 308 9.25 -1.61 -8.96
CA LEU A 308 9.09 -0.36 -9.72
C LEU A 308 7.64 0.13 -9.77
N GLN A 309 6.67 -0.78 -9.90
CA GLN A 309 5.25 -0.42 -9.89
C GLN A 309 4.77 -0.13 -8.47
N LEU A 310 5.08 -1.01 -7.52
CA LEU A 310 4.59 -0.87 -6.14
C LEU A 310 5.22 0.30 -5.40
N ASN A 311 6.42 0.77 -5.78
CA ASN A 311 7.03 1.96 -5.18
C ASN A 311 6.25 3.25 -5.50
N GLN A 312 5.52 3.30 -6.62
CA GLN A 312 4.72 4.48 -6.99
C GLN A 312 3.62 4.77 -5.95
N LEU A 313 3.24 3.78 -5.14
CA LEU A 313 2.29 3.93 -4.04
C LEU A 313 2.78 4.86 -2.91
N PHE A 314 4.10 4.99 -2.74
CA PHE A 314 4.68 5.79 -1.66
C PHE A 314 4.86 7.27 -2.05
N ASP A 315 4.69 7.60 -3.33
CA ASP A 315 4.79 8.95 -3.84
C ASP A 315 3.40 9.63 -3.82
N ALA A 316 3.15 10.53 -2.86
CA ALA A 316 1.84 11.15 -2.67
C ALA A 316 1.27 11.91 -3.90
N GLU A 317 2.13 12.37 -4.82
CA GLU A 317 1.71 13.03 -6.07
C GLU A 317 1.47 12.06 -7.24
N LEU A 318 1.95 10.82 -7.13
CA LEU A 318 1.89 9.79 -8.18
C LEU A 318 1.14 8.53 -7.74
N ALA A 319 0.64 8.50 -6.50
CA ALA A 319 -0.10 7.40 -5.93
C ALA A 319 -1.33 7.12 -6.78
N MET A 320 -1.21 6.09 -7.62
CA MET A 320 -2.32 5.57 -8.40
C MET A 320 -2.57 4.13 -7.98
N GLY A 321 -3.80 3.87 -7.58
CA GLY A 321 -4.25 2.54 -7.24
C GLY A 321 -4.60 1.75 -8.48
N GLY A 322 -4.55 0.42 -8.39
CA GLY A 322 -4.94 -0.44 -9.50
C GLY A 322 -4.59 -1.90 -9.32
N LEU A 323 -4.51 -2.63 -10.44
CA LEU A 323 -4.34 -4.09 -10.46
C LEU A 323 -3.02 -4.51 -11.10
N ILE A 324 -2.29 -5.38 -10.41
CA ILE A 324 -1.18 -6.16 -10.95
C ILE A 324 -1.62 -7.61 -11.06
N LEU A 325 -1.58 -8.17 -12.27
CA LEU A 325 -1.87 -9.58 -12.51
C LEU A 325 -0.60 -10.35 -12.81
N VAL A 326 -0.46 -11.50 -12.17
CA VAL A 326 0.71 -12.37 -12.32
C VAL A 326 0.24 -13.76 -12.80
N GLU A 327 0.53 -14.15 -14.05
CA GLU A 327 0.08 -15.39 -14.74
C GLU A 327 1.13 -16.53 -14.71
N ARG A 328 0.78 -17.77 -14.30
CA ARG A 328 1.73 -18.93 -14.17
C ARG A 328 1.14 -20.30 -14.45
N ALA A 329 2.05 -21.24 -14.71
CA ALA A 329 1.95 -22.65 -14.36
C ALA A 329 2.25 -22.93 -12.86
N ALA A 330 1.66 -23.98 -12.29
CA ALA A 330 1.82 -24.35 -10.88
C ALA A 330 3.29 -24.53 -10.42
N GLY A 331 3.61 -24.10 -9.19
CA GLY A 331 4.89 -24.42 -8.53
C GLY A 331 6.11 -23.55 -8.87
N VAL A 332 6.00 -22.60 -9.79
CA VAL A 332 7.14 -21.79 -10.30
C VAL A 332 7.74 -20.78 -9.28
N GLY A 333 7.13 -20.63 -8.09
CA GLY A 333 7.68 -19.80 -7.01
C GLY A 333 7.13 -18.36 -6.92
N LYS A 334 5.94 -18.08 -7.46
CA LYS A 334 5.36 -16.72 -7.41
C LYS A 334 4.93 -16.23 -6.06
N THR A 335 4.27 -17.09 -5.29
CA THR A 335 3.87 -16.79 -3.92
C THR A 335 5.14 -16.34 -3.17
N LYS A 336 6.27 -17.04 -3.35
CA LYS A 336 7.58 -16.63 -2.80
C LYS A 336 8.09 -15.28 -3.34
N LEU A 337 7.98 -15.03 -4.65
CA LEU A 337 8.35 -13.74 -5.26
C LEU A 337 7.55 -12.58 -4.67
N VAL A 338 6.22 -12.68 -4.69
CA VAL A 338 5.32 -11.64 -4.16
C VAL A 338 5.50 -11.51 -2.65
N GLN A 339 5.61 -12.59 -1.89
CA GLN A 339 5.92 -12.57 -0.45
C GLN A 339 7.20 -11.79 -0.17
N THR A 340 8.26 -12.02 -0.95
CA THR A 340 9.54 -11.31 -0.77
C THR A 340 9.38 -9.82 -1.03
N VAL A 341 8.72 -9.44 -2.14
CA VAL A 341 8.48 -8.03 -2.49
C VAL A 341 7.59 -7.33 -1.47
N VAL A 342 6.49 -7.96 -1.10
CA VAL A 342 5.53 -7.48 -0.12
C VAL A 342 6.18 -7.29 1.25
N HIS A 343 7.03 -8.22 1.66
CA HIS A 343 7.79 -8.08 2.89
C HIS A 343 8.70 -6.85 2.84
N ASP A 344 9.43 -6.63 1.74
CA ASP A 344 10.27 -5.45 1.55
C ASP A 344 9.46 -4.13 1.61
N LEU A 345 8.20 -4.13 1.14
CA LEU A 345 7.31 -2.96 1.13
C LEU A 345 6.61 -2.74 2.48
N ALA A 346 6.23 -3.80 3.19
CA ALA A 346 5.71 -3.70 4.55
C ALA A 346 6.74 -3.05 5.48
N TRP A 347 8.02 -3.38 5.28
CA TRP A 347 9.15 -2.73 5.94
C TRP A 347 9.30 -1.23 5.65
N ARG A 348 8.71 -0.74 4.54
CA ARG A 348 8.68 0.69 4.17
C ARG A 348 7.44 1.41 4.69
N GLY A 349 6.56 0.72 5.43
CA GLY A 349 5.35 1.29 6.00
C GLY A 349 4.09 1.04 5.18
N ALA A 350 4.12 0.25 4.09
CA ALA A 350 2.89 -0.21 3.47
C ALA A 350 2.16 -1.21 4.38
N GLN A 351 0.83 -1.10 4.42
CA GLN A 351 -0.03 -2.10 5.01
C GLN A 351 -0.26 -3.19 3.98
N VAL A 352 -0.04 -4.44 4.36
CA VAL A 352 -0.19 -5.56 3.44
C VAL A 352 -1.19 -6.56 4.01
N VAL A 353 -2.22 -6.81 3.24
CA VAL A 353 -3.19 -7.86 3.50
C VAL A 353 -3.00 -8.94 2.46
N TRP A 354 -2.67 -10.13 2.94
CA TRP A 354 -2.51 -11.29 2.08
C TRP A 354 -3.71 -12.20 2.25
N HIS A 355 -4.54 -12.30 1.21
CA HIS A 355 -5.55 -13.34 1.12
C HIS A 355 -4.98 -14.52 0.34
N ASP A 356 -4.80 -15.63 1.03
CA ASP A 356 -4.45 -16.89 0.41
C ASP A 356 -5.76 -17.51 -0.07
N SER A 357 -6.13 -17.25 -1.33
CA SER A 357 -7.28 -17.92 -1.92
C SER A 357 -6.92 -19.38 -2.11
N LEU A 358 -7.24 -20.20 -1.14
CA LEU A 358 -7.29 -21.64 -1.32
C LEU A 358 -8.78 -21.93 -1.24
N THR A 359 -9.45 -21.98 -2.40
CA THR A 359 -10.90 -22.13 -2.50
C THR A 359 -11.30 -23.55 -2.92
N ASP A 360 -10.52 -24.57 -2.54
CA ASP A 360 -11.01 -25.96 -2.51
C ASP A 360 -11.56 -26.36 -1.13
N GLY A 361 -12.68 -25.76 -0.75
CA GLY A 361 -13.31 -26.04 0.53
C GLY A 361 -14.46 -25.10 0.77
N PHE A 362 -15.63 -25.44 0.22
CA PHE A 362 -16.94 -24.98 0.66
C PHE A 362 -17.02 -23.58 1.31
N HIS A 363 -17.22 -22.55 0.49
CA HIS A 363 -17.31 -21.16 0.93
C HIS A 363 -18.52 -20.44 0.36
N GLY A 364 -19.08 -19.56 1.17
CA GLY A 364 -20.25 -18.78 0.82
C GLY A 364 -19.93 -17.65 -0.16
N PRO A 365 -20.97 -16.95 -0.62
CA PRO A 365 -20.82 -15.77 -1.48
C PRO A 365 -19.92 -14.71 -0.82
N TYR A 366 -19.04 -14.11 -1.63
CA TYR A 366 -18.09 -13.05 -1.21
C TYR A 366 -17.12 -13.39 -0.08
N THR A 367 -16.99 -14.66 0.31
CA THR A 367 -16.08 -15.12 1.38
C THR A 367 -14.65 -14.58 1.28
N PRO A 368 -13.99 -14.49 0.10
CA PRO A 368 -12.64 -13.94 0.02
C PRO A 368 -12.54 -12.48 0.51
N TYR A 369 -13.56 -11.66 0.23
CA TYR A 369 -13.63 -10.27 0.70
C TYR A 369 -13.89 -10.19 2.20
N ILE A 370 -14.70 -11.10 2.71
CA ILE A 370 -15.00 -11.20 4.13
C ILE A 370 -13.72 -11.48 4.92
N GLN A 371 -13.02 -12.55 4.53
CA GLN A 371 -11.78 -12.97 5.18
C GLN A 371 -10.68 -11.91 5.07
N LEU A 372 -10.61 -11.17 3.96
CA LEU A 372 -9.65 -10.08 3.79
C LEU A 372 -9.82 -9.01 4.88
N LEU A 373 -11.06 -8.59 5.15
CA LEU A 373 -11.34 -7.62 6.20
C LEU A 373 -11.04 -8.20 7.59
N GLU A 374 -11.41 -9.45 7.87
CA GLU A 374 -11.13 -10.12 9.15
C GLU A 374 -9.62 -10.29 9.43
N ILE A 375 -8.83 -10.59 8.40
CA ILE A 375 -7.38 -10.81 8.52
C ILE A 375 -6.65 -9.48 8.74
N GLY A 376 -7.03 -8.43 8.03
CA GLY A 376 -6.24 -7.20 8.04
C GLY A 376 -6.76 -6.09 8.95
N LEU A 377 -8.04 -6.07 9.35
CA LEU A 377 -8.56 -5.06 10.27
C LEU A 377 -8.47 -5.52 11.73
N THR A 378 -7.71 -4.76 12.52
CA THR A 378 -7.80 -4.86 13.99
C THR A 378 -9.08 -4.21 14.48
N GLU A 379 -9.59 -4.62 15.65
CA GLU A 379 -10.82 -4.05 16.23
C GLU A 379 -10.75 -2.51 16.35
N LEU A 380 -9.60 -1.99 16.77
CA LEU A 380 -9.38 -0.54 16.90
C LEU A 380 -9.39 0.16 15.53
N ARG A 381 -8.79 -0.46 14.50
CA ARG A 381 -8.78 0.10 13.14
C ARG A 381 -10.17 0.04 12.50
N ALA A 382 -10.90 -1.05 12.72
CA ALA A 382 -12.26 -1.21 12.24
C ALA A 382 -13.18 -0.13 12.83
N ARG A 383 -13.05 0.17 14.14
CA ARG A 383 -13.78 1.28 14.79
C ARG A 383 -13.42 2.66 14.23
N GLN A 384 -12.14 2.90 13.90
CA GLN A 384 -11.71 4.16 13.28
C GLN A 384 -12.33 4.35 11.89
N ILE A 385 -12.29 3.30 11.06
CA ILE A 385 -12.91 3.35 9.72
C ILE A 385 -14.42 3.50 9.84
N ALA A 386 -15.05 2.78 10.78
CA ALA A 386 -16.50 2.88 11.01
C ALA A 386 -16.97 4.27 11.45
N ALA A 387 -16.08 5.11 12.00
CA ALA A 387 -16.41 6.50 12.36
C ALA A 387 -16.44 7.44 11.14
N GLU A 388 -15.69 7.12 10.08
CA GLU A 388 -15.55 7.95 8.87
C GLU A 388 -16.50 7.48 7.74
N VAL A 389 -16.97 6.23 7.79
CA VAL A 389 -17.89 5.66 6.79
C VAL A 389 -19.36 5.93 7.19
N GLU A 390 -20.20 6.25 6.21
CA GLU A 390 -21.63 6.49 6.43
C GLU A 390 -22.31 5.25 7.06
N PRO A 391 -23.09 5.40 8.15
CA PRO A 391 -23.71 4.28 8.86
C PRO A 391 -24.60 3.39 7.98
N ALA A 392 -25.28 3.97 6.99
CA ALA A 392 -26.11 3.23 6.05
C ALA A 392 -25.29 2.24 5.19
N LEU A 393 -24.07 2.61 4.78
CA LEU A 393 -23.16 1.74 4.02
C LEU A 393 -22.60 0.61 4.88
N LEU A 394 -22.30 0.89 6.15
CA LEU A 394 -21.84 -0.15 7.09
C LEU A 394 -22.95 -1.16 7.41
N GLN A 395 -24.20 -0.72 7.45
CA GLN A 395 -25.36 -1.58 7.69
C GLN A 395 -25.60 -2.57 6.52
N GLU A 396 -25.35 -2.14 5.29
CA GLU A 396 -25.40 -3.03 4.11
C GLU A 396 -24.32 -4.13 4.19
N LEU A 397 -23.13 -3.81 4.68
CA LEU A 397 -22.07 -4.81 4.87
C LEU A 397 -22.34 -5.75 6.05
N ALA A 398 -23.05 -5.29 7.07
CA ALA A 398 -23.36 -6.11 8.26
C ALA A 398 -24.21 -7.35 7.94
N HIS A 399 -25.02 -7.32 6.87
CA HIS A 399 -25.77 -8.48 6.37
C HIS A 399 -24.87 -9.61 5.84
N LEU A 400 -23.70 -9.26 5.31
CA LEU A 400 -22.72 -10.21 4.75
C LEU A 400 -21.60 -10.54 5.74
N LEU A 401 -21.34 -9.60 6.64
CA LEU A 401 -20.28 -9.62 7.64
C LEU A 401 -20.88 -9.33 9.01
N PRO A 402 -21.48 -10.34 9.68
CA PRO A 402 -22.00 -10.16 11.03
C PRO A 402 -20.93 -9.67 12.01
N ALA A 403 -19.65 -9.97 11.75
CA ALA A 403 -18.51 -9.47 12.51
C ALA A 403 -18.39 -7.93 12.52
N ILE A 404 -18.89 -7.22 11.49
CA ILE A 404 -18.93 -5.75 11.46
C ILE A 404 -19.81 -5.19 12.58
N HIS A 405 -20.83 -5.92 13.04
CA HIS A 405 -21.62 -5.51 14.20
C HIS A 405 -20.79 -5.33 15.47
N GLN A 406 -19.68 -6.06 15.60
CA GLN A 406 -18.77 -5.92 16.73
C GLN A 406 -17.84 -4.71 16.58
N TRP A 407 -17.69 -4.21 15.35
CA TRP A 407 -16.84 -3.06 15.01
C TRP A 407 -17.61 -1.73 15.04
N LEU A 408 -18.94 -1.80 14.93
CA LEU A 408 -19.82 -0.64 15.04
C LEU A 408 -19.85 -0.13 16.51
N PRO A 409 -19.65 1.18 16.76
CA PRO A 409 -19.85 1.74 18.10
C PRO A 409 -21.29 1.46 18.56
N GLU A 410 -21.47 1.11 19.85
CA GLU A 410 -22.80 0.82 20.41
C GLU A 410 -23.81 1.89 19.97
N PRO A 411 -24.98 1.50 19.46
CA PRO A 411 -25.93 2.45 18.94
C PRO A 411 -26.39 3.37 20.08
N GLN A 412 -26.41 4.67 19.82
CA GLN A 412 -27.40 5.55 20.42
C GLN A 412 -28.77 5.06 19.92
N LEU A 413 -29.27 4.00 20.57
CA LEU A 413 -30.63 3.50 20.44
C LEU A 413 -31.57 4.60 20.89
N SER A 414 -31.94 5.46 19.95
CA SER A 414 -33.14 6.26 20.05
C SER A 414 -33.89 6.11 18.74
N THR A 415 -34.84 5.17 18.82
CA THR A 415 -36.08 5.14 18.04
C THR A 415 -35.92 5.15 16.54
N HIS A 416 -35.76 3.95 16.00
CA HIS A 416 -36.32 3.43 14.76
C HIS A 416 -35.30 2.46 14.22
N THR A 417 -35.39 1.19 14.64
CA THR A 417 -34.99 0.11 13.75
C THR A 417 -35.81 0.36 12.49
N PRO A 418 -35.20 0.71 11.34
CA PRO A 418 -35.89 0.39 10.11
C PRO A 418 -35.94 -1.14 10.17
N GLN A 419 -37.12 -1.70 10.44
CA GLN A 419 -37.43 -2.99 9.80
C GLN A 419 -36.95 -2.86 8.36
N PRO A 420 -36.32 -3.89 7.77
CA PRO A 420 -35.97 -3.85 6.35
C PRO A 420 -37.24 -3.38 5.65
N GLN A 421 -37.25 -2.11 5.22
CA GLN A 421 -38.36 -1.61 4.46
C GLN A 421 -38.25 -2.52 3.25
N GLN A 422 -39.25 -3.38 3.08
CA GLN A 422 -39.60 -3.87 1.77
C GLN A 422 -39.84 -2.61 0.95
N LEU A 423 -38.74 -2.05 0.44
CA LEU A 423 -38.75 -1.07 -0.62
C LEU A 423 -39.59 -1.77 -1.68
N SER A 424 -40.68 -1.09 -2.03
CA SER A 424 -41.65 -1.52 -3.01
C SER A 424 -40.95 -2.32 -4.12
N PRO A 425 -41.44 -3.52 -4.50
CA PRO A 425 -40.80 -4.37 -5.52
C PRO A 425 -40.77 -3.75 -6.94
N ASP A 426 -41.07 -2.46 -7.05
CA ASP A 426 -41.08 -1.69 -8.27
C ASP A 426 -39.92 -0.68 -8.23
N LEU A 427 -38.90 -0.95 -9.06
CA LEU A 427 -37.82 -0.06 -9.50
C LEU A 427 -36.53 -0.03 -8.66
N GLY A 428 -35.84 -1.17 -8.56
CA GLY A 428 -34.42 -1.25 -8.20
C GLY A 428 -33.94 -2.69 -8.11
N GLY A 429 -33.45 -3.27 -9.21
CA GLY A 429 -33.04 -4.68 -9.29
C GLY A 429 -31.84 -5.05 -8.40
N THR A 430 -31.55 -6.35 -8.33
CA THR A 430 -30.39 -6.98 -7.64
C THR A 430 -29.05 -6.26 -7.88
N GLU A 431 -28.88 -5.61 -9.04
CA GLU A 431 -27.69 -4.82 -9.38
C GLU A 431 -27.51 -3.56 -8.52
N ALA A 432 -28.60 -2.88 -8.13
CA ALA A 432 -28.51 -1.66 -7.34
C ALA A 432 -28.01 -1.94 -5.92
N GLU A 433 -28.36 -3.10 -5.36
CA GLU A 433 -28.01 -3.51 -4.00
C GLU A 433 -26.58 -4.09 -3.98
N GLN A 434 -26.19 -4.86 -5.01
CA GLN A 434 -24.81 -5.27 -5.24
C GLN A 434 -23.87 -4.06 -5.42
N LEU A 435 -24.32 -3.01 -6.13
CA LEU A 435 -23.57 -1.76 -6.24
C LEU A 435 -23.41 -1.06 -4.88
N ARG A 436 -24.40 -1.13 -3.98
CA ARG A 436 -24.28 -0.62 -2.61
C ARG A 436 -23.23 -1.40 -1.82
N PHE A 437 -23.22 -2.73 -1.91
CA PHE A 437 -22.15 -3.55 -1.32
C PHE A 437 -20.77 -3.13 -1.84
N VAL A 438 -20.61 -3.05 -3.16
CA VAL A 438 -19.35 -2.63 -3.80
C VAL A 438 -18.92 -1.24 -3.33
N MET A 439 -19.86 -0.30 -3.22
CA MET A 439 -19.59 1.05 -2.73
C MET A 439 -19.14 1.05 -1.26
N ALA A 440 -19.85 0.32 -0.40
CA ALA A 440 -19.49 0.21 1.01
C ALA A 440 -18.10 -0.43 1.19
N TYR A 441 -17.83 -1.52 0.47
CA TYR A 441 -16.55 -2.23 0.51
C TYR A 441 -15.41 -1.35 -0.03
N ALA A 442 -15.63 -0.66 -1.16
CA ALA A 442 -14.68 0.30 -1.70
C ALA A 442 -14.34 1.40 -0.70
N GLN A 443 -15.36 1.97 -0.04
CA GLN A 443 -15.14 3.04 0.93
C GLN A 443 -14.28 2.57 2.10
N ILE A 444 -14.54 1.38 2.65
CA ILE A 444 -13.71 0.80 3.71
C ILE A 444 -12.25 0.68 3.27
N LEU A 445 -11.99 0.13 2.08
CA LEU A 445 -10.63 -0.02 1.58
C LEU A 445 -9.93 1.32 1.32
N LEU A 446 -10.68 2.31 0.81
CA LEU A 446 -10.17 3.65 0.58
C LEU A 446 -9.80 4.32 1.91
N GLU A 447 -10.68 4.32 2.91
CA GLU A 447 -10.39 4.85 4.25
C GLU A 447 -9.24 4.11 4.93
N TRP A 448 -9.14 2.81 4.71
CA TRP A 448 -8.03 2.02 5.21
C TRP A 448 -6.70 2.51 4.62
N SER A 449 -6.67 2.74 3.30
CA SER A 449 -5.48 3.21 2.57
C SER A 449 -5.04 4.65 2.88
N GLN A 450 -5.88 5.46 3.54
CA GLN A 450 -5.53 6.85 3.90
C GLN A 450 -4.39 6.93 4.92
N ALA A 451 -4.28 5.96 5.83
CA ALA A 451 -3.26 5.98 6.87
C ALA A 451 -1.87 5.57 6.35
N ALA A 452 -1.84 4.63 5.40
CA ALA A 452 -0.63 4.16 4.74
C ALA A 452 -1.01 3.39 3.47
N PRO A 453 -0.11 3.29 2.48
CA PRO A 453 -0.39 2.54 1.26
C PRO A 453 -0.83 1.11 1.55
N LEU A 454 -1.94 0.70 0.96
CA LEU A 454 -2.54 -0.62 1.18
C LEU A 454 -2.27 -1.52 -0.04
N ILE A 455 -1.66 -2.67 0.21
CA ILE A 455 -1.40 -3.70 -0.79
C ILE A 455 -2.23 -4.92 -0.42
N VAL A 456 -3.14 -5.29 -1.31
CA VAL A 456 -3.94 -6.49 -1.15
C VAL A 456 -3.45 -7.56 -2.12
N VAL A 457 -2.92 -8.65 -1.60
CA VAL A 457 -2.53 -9.81 -2.40
C VAL A 457 -3.69 -10.80 -2.43
N LEU A 458 -4.14 -11.14 -3.64
CA LEU A 458 -5.17 -12.13 -3.91
C LEU A 458 -4.48 -13.32 -4.59
N ASP A 459 -4.18 -14.39 -3.85
CA ASP A 459 -3.68 -15.62 -4.48
C ASP A 459 -4.80 -16.32 -5.29
N ASN A 460 -4.44 -17.25 -6.17
CA ASN A 460 -5.33 -18.14 -6.97
C ASN A 460 -6.70 -17.58 -7.41
N LEU A 461 -6.72 -16.43 -8.11
CA LEU A 461 -7.95 -15.84 -8.68
C LEU A 461 -8.69 -16.79 -9.64
N ASP A 462 -8.01 -17.79 -10.21
CA ASP A 462 -8.62 -18.83 -11.04
C ASP A 462 -9.62 -19.72 -10.29
N GLN A 463 -9.65 -19.66 -8.95
CA GLN A 463 -10.56 -20.42 -8.11
C GLN A 463 -11.65 -19.54 -7.45
N TRP A 464 -11.73 -18.24 -7.80
CA TRP A 464 -12.74 -17.33 -7.27
C TRP A 464 -14.07 -17.52 -7.99
N SER A 465 -15.19 -17.29 -7.29
CA SER A 465 -16.48 -17.28 -7.97
C SER A 465 -16.55 -16.12 -8.96
N PRO A 466 -17.27 -16.29 -10.09
CA PRO A 466 -17.47 -15.21 -11.06
C PRO A 466 -18.06 -13.92 -10.45
N ASP A 467 -18.95 -14.04 -9.45
CA ASP A 467 -19.50 -12.89 -8.71
C ASP A 467 -18.40 -12.12 -7.98
N CYS A 468 -17.43 -12.81 -7.37
CA CYS A 468 -16.31 -12.16 -6.69
C CYS A 468 -15.41 -11.44 -7.69
N LEU A 469 -15.09 -12.08 -8.83
CA LEU A 469 -14.31 -11.44 -9.89
C LEU A 469 -15.05 -10.23 -10.51
N HIS A 470 -16.38 -10.29 -10.57
CA HIS A 470 -17.20 -9.17 -11.02
C HIS A 470 -17.10 -7.97 -10.05
N VAL A 471 -17.22 -8.22 -8.73
CA VAL A 471 -17.03 -7.19 -7.70
C VAL A 471 -15.65 -6.54 -7.84
N LEU A 472 -14.58 -7.34 -8.03
CA LEU A 472 -13.23 -6.80 -8.23
C LEU A 472 -13.20 -5.81 -9.39
N ASN A 473 -13.82 -6.14 -10.52
CA ASN A 473 -13.88 -5.27 -11.69
C ASN A 473 -14.63 -3.96 -11.43
N LEU A 474 -15.66 -3.98 -10.56
CA LEU A 474 -16.41 -2.78 -10.17
C LEU A 474 -15.65 -1.91 -9.14
N LEU A 475 -14.72 -2.50 -8.38
CA LEU A 475 -13.89 -1.79 -7.41
C LEU A 475 -12.77 -0.99 -8.09
N LEU A 476 -12.10 -1.56 -9.12
CA LEU A 476 -10.90 -0.97 -9.72
C LEU A 476 -11.03 0.49 -10.16
N PRO A 477 -12.10 0.93 -10.87
CA PRO A 477 -12.21 2.32 -11.31
C PRO A 477 -12.28 3.33 -10.16
N ARG A 478 -12.73 2.90 -8.98
CA ARG A 478 -12.88 3.76 -7.80
C ARG A 478 -11.57 3.96 -7.04
N MET A 479 -10.54 3.18 -7.37
CA MET A 479 -9.29 3.11 -6.62
C MET A 479 -8.14 3.86 -7.31
N MET A 480 -8.36 4.37 -8.52
CA MET A 480 -7.33 4.99 -9.35
C MET A 480 -6.59 6.16 -8.68
N GLU A 481 -7.27 6.89 -7.79
CA GLU A 481 -6.73 8.08 -7.10
C GLU A 481 -6.36 7.80 -5.63
N SER A 482 -6.12 6.52 -5.29
CA SER A 482 -5.81 6.09 -3.93
C SER A 482 -4.50 5.32 -3.86
N ALA A 483 -3.89 5.25 -2.67
CA ALA A 483 -2.69 4.47 -2.43
C ALA A 483 -3.02 2.97 -2.20
N LEU A 484 -3.82 2.37 -3.09
CA LEU A 484 -4.36 1.01 -2.94
C LEU A 484 -4.11 0.17 -4.19
N ILE A 485 -3.35 -0.93 -4.07
CA ILE A 485 -3.09 -1.86 -5.18
C ILE A 485 -3.54 -3.27 -4.83
N PHE A 486 -4.21 -3.92 -5.78
CA PHE A 486 -4.45 -5.35 -5.79
C PHE A 486 -3.35 -6.08 -6.57
N VAL A 487 -2.82 -7.17 -6.00
CA VAL A 487 -1.90 -8.09 -6.67
C VAL A 487 -2.59 -9.44 -6.80
N GLY A 488 -3.08 -9.73 -8.01
CA GLY A 488 -3.75 -10.98 -8.34
C GLY A 488 -2.80 -12.03 -8.89
N LEU A 489 -2.78 -13.22 -8.28
CA LEU A 489 -2.05 -14.38 -8.78
C LEU A 489 -3.06 -15.37 -9.39
N TYR A 490 -2.81 -15.87 -10.60
CA TYR A 490 -3.68 -16.89 -11.20
C TYR A 490 -2.93 -17.88 -12.10
N GLN A 491 -3.58 -19.02 -12.33
CA GLN A 491 -3.13 -20.06 -13.26
C GLN A 491 -4.02 -20.12 -14.50
N ARG A 492 -3.44 -19.92 -15.69
CA ARG A 492 -4.21 -19.84 -16.94
C ARG A 492 -4.76 -21.20 -17.37
N GLU A 493 -4.01 -22.27 -17.18
CA GLU A 493 -4.47 -23.62 -17.53
C GLU A 493 -5.69 -24.05 -16.71
N ARG A 494 -5.73 -23.65 -15.42
CA ARG A 494 -6.87 -23.89 -14.54
C ARG A 494 -8.06 -22.99 -14.88
N ALA A 495 -7.82 -21.69 -15.09
CA ALA A 495 -8.87 -20.77 -15.51
C ALA A 495 -9.56 -21.22 -16.81
N ARG A 496 -8.85 -21.89 -17.74
CA ARG A 496 -9.46 -22.46 -18.97
C ARG A 496 -10.49 -23.57 -18.72
N GLN A 497 -10.54 -24.15 -17.52
CA GLN A 497 -11.54 -25.15 -17.16
C GLN A 497 -12.93 -24.53 -16.95
N ASP A 498 -12.98 -23.23 -16.62
CA ASP A 498 -14.20 -22.45 -16.47
C ASP A 498 -14.17 -21.21 -17.37
N GLU A 499 -14.95 -21.24 -18.45
CA GLU A 499 -14.99 -20.15 -19.42
C GLU A 499 -15.47 -18.82 -18.82
N ALA A 500 -16.37 -18.85 -17.82
CA ALA A 500 -16.87 -17.65 -17.17
C ALA A 500 -15.75 -16.97 -16.38
N VAL A 501 -15.01 -17.74 -15.56
CA VAL A 501 -13.86 -17.25 -14.79
C VAL A 501 -12.77 -16.70 -15.71
N LEU A 502 -12.40 -17.43 -16.77
CA LEU A 502 -11.38 -16.96 -17.71
C LEU A 502 -11.78 -15.63 -18.37
N ARG A 503 -13.03 -15.51 -18.84
CA ARG A 503 -13.53 -14.27 -19.44
C ARG A 503 -13.47 -13.10 -18.46
N ARG A 504 -13.82 -13.31 -17.18
CA ARG A 504 -13.75 -12.27 -16.14
C ARG A 504 -12.30 -11.85 -15.86
N ILE A 505 -11.36 -12.79 -15.79
CA ILE A 505 -9.93 -12.47 -15.63
C ILE A 505 -9.39 -11.72 -16.85
N GLU A 506 -9.81 -12.09 -18.06
CA GLU A 506 -9.43 -11.37 -19.29
C GLU A 506 -10.06 -9.97 -19.37
N GLN A 507 -11.28 -9.77 -18.84
CA GLN A 507 -11.89 -8.45 -18.68
C GLN A 507 -11.11 -7.57 -17.68
N LEU A 508 -10.71 -8.14 -16.53
CA LEU A 508 -9.81 -7.48 -15.59
C LEU A 508 -8.48 -7.13 -16.25
N ALA A 509 -8.00 -7.98 -17.17
CA ALA A 509 -6.77 -7.73 -17.90
C ALA A 509 -6.86 -6.53 -18.85
N GLY A 510 -8.07 -6.22 -19.35
CA GLY A 510 -8.35 -5.08 -20.22
C GLY A 510 -8.73 -3.78 -19.50
N ALA A 511 -9.14 -3.85 -18.24
CA ALA A 511 -9.58 -2.70 -17.44
C ALA A 511 -8.45 -2.18 -16.53
N GLN A 512 -7.88 -1.01 -16.86
CA GLN A 512 -6.99 -0.22 -15.98
C GLN A 512 -5.89 -1.04 -15.28
N LEU A 513 -5.21 -1.86 -16.07
CA LEU A 513 -4.18 -2.77 -15.60
C LEU A 513 -2.81 -2.08 -15.54
N PHE A 514 -2.13 -2.14 -14.39
CA PHE A 514 -0.79 -1.56 -14.22
C PHE A 514 0.30 -2.47 -14.79
N LEU A 515 0.19 -3.77 -14.56
CA LEU A 515 1.19 -4.73 -14.97
C LEU A 515 0.58 -6.13 -15.10
N HIS A 516 0.74 -6.75 -16.27
CA HIS A 516 0.52 -8.18 -16.46
C HIS A 516 1.89 -8.82 -16.63
N MET A 517 2.25 -9.70 -15.71
CA MET A 517 3.56 -10.36 -15.74
C MET A 517 3.43 -11.88 -15.80
N THR A 518 4.28 -12.47 -16.64
CA THR A 518 4.45 -13.91 -16.72
C THR A 518 5.76 -14.29 -16.04
N VAL A 519 5.74 -15.31 -15.20
CA VAL A 519 6.93 -15.78 -14.47
C VAL A 519 7.40 -17.09 -15.11
N PRO A 520 8.53 -17.11 -15.84
CA PRO A 520 9.02 -18.31 -16.53
C PRO A 520 9.57 -19.35 -15.55
N PRO A 521 9.83 -20.61 -15.92
CA PRO A 521 10.60 -21.55 -15.09
C PRO A 521 12.01 -21.01 -14.75
N LEU A 522 12.66 -21.55 -13.71
CA LEU A 522 14.03 -21.16 -13.38
C LEU A 522 15.01 -21.58 -14.48
N SER A 523 16.02 -20.75 -14.73
CA SER A 523 17.13 -21.12 -15.61
C SER A 523 17.95 -22.26 -15.01
N ALA A 524 18.79 -22.92 -15.84
CA ALA A 524 19.72 -23.93 -15.36
C ALA A 524 20.64 -23.40 -14.24
N THR A 525 21.13 -22.17 -14.37
CA THR A 525 21.99 -21.53 -13.37
C THR A 525 21.26 -21.26 -12.05
N ALA A 526 20.02 -20.77 -12.12
CA ALA A 526 19.19 -20.53 -10.94
C ALA A 526 18.77 -21.84 -10.26
N THR A 527 18.50 -22.88 -11.05
CA THR A 527 18.18 -24.23 -10.54
C THR A 527 19.37 -24.82 -9.78
N THR A 528 20.58 -24.74 -10.33
CA THR A 528 21.83 -25.12 -9.63
C THR A 528 21.99 -24.36 -8.31
N ALA A 529 21.78 -23.04 -8.32
CA ALA A 529 21.87 -22.22 -7.11
C ALA A 529 20.83 -22.63 -6.05
N LEU A 530 19.59 -22.95 -6.47
CA LEU A 530 18.53 -23.44 -5.59
C LEU A 530 18.89 -24.80 -4.97
N ILE A 531 19.42 -25.76 -5.76
CA ILE A 531 19.86 -27.07 -5.27
C ILE A 531 20.94 -26.90 -4.20
N ARG A 532 21.97 -26.09 -4.48
CA ARG A 532 23.08 -25.86 -3.56
C ARG A 532 22.63 -25.20 -2.27
N THR A 533 21.70 -24.25 -2.36
CA THR A 533 21.12 -23.57 -1.20
C THR A 533 20.25 -24.53 -0.37
N ALA A 534 19.40 -25.32 -1.02
CA ALA A 534 18.55 -26.30 -0.34
C ALA A 534 19.35 -27.41 0.36
N LEU A 535 20.43 -27.86 -0.26
CA LEU A 535 21.34 -28.86 0.31
C LEU A 535 22.40 -28.24 1.23
N ALA A 536 22.44 -26.92 1.39
CA ALA A 536 23.46 -26.26 2.20
C ALA A 536 24.89 -26.72 1.82
N THR A 537 25.17 -26.80 0.51
CA THR A 537 26.46 -27.28 -0.02
C THR A 537 27.09 -26.27 -0.95
N VAL A 538 28.41 -26.12 -0.83
CA VAL A 538 29.22 -25.27 -1.71
C VAL A 538 29.89 -26.11 -2.81
N THR A 539 29.91 -27.44 -2.64
CA THR A 539 30.57 -28.35 -3.57
C THR A 539 29.72 -28.53 -4.83
N PRO A 540 30.25 -28.21 -6.04
CA PRO A 540 29.51 -28.37 -7.27
C PRO A 540 29.33 -29.85 -7.63
N MET A 541 28.11 -30.25 -8.01
CA MET A 541 27.82 -31.59 -8.54
C MET A 541 27.20 -31.47 -9.94
N PRO A 542 27.99 -31.17 -11.01
CA PRO A 542 27.46 -30.68 -12.28
C PRO A 542 26.53 -31.66 -12.99
N HIS A 543 26.87 -32.95 -12.99
CA HIS A 543 26.06 -33.99 -13.62
C HIS A 543 24.73 -34.19 -12.89
N PHE A 544 24.76 -34.20 -11.56
CA PHE A 544 23.55 -34.28 -10.73
C PHE A 544 22.67 -33.04 -10.92
N GLU A 545 23.24 -31.85 -10.82
CA GLU A 545 22.55 -30.56 -11.01
C GLU A 545 21.89 -30.45 -12.40
N GLN A 546 22.63 -30.82 -13.46
CA GLN A 546 22.13 -30.79 -14.83
C GLN A 546 21.00 -31.80 -15.04
N ARG A 547 21.13 -33.01 -14.48
CA ARG A 547 20.10 -34.05 -14.55
C ARG A 547 18.81 -33.60 -13.86
N LEU A 548 18.93 -33.02 -12.66
CA LEU A 548 17.79 -32.45 -11.94
C LEU A 548 17.10 -31.34 -12.73
N TYR A 549 17.86 -30.45 -13.38
CA TYR A 549 17.28 -29.42 -14.24
C TYR A 549 16.53 -29.99 -15.45
N THR A 550 17.10 -30.98 -16.14
CA THR A 550 16.46 -31.61 -17.31
C THR A 550 15.13 -32.27 -16.95
N GLU A 551 15.06 -32.94 -15.81
CA GLU A 551 13.88 -33.69 -15.37
C GLU A 551 12.79 -32.78 -14.79
N THR A 552 13.19 -31.68 -14.12
CA THR A 552 12.24 -30.74 -13.49
C THR A 552 11.85 -29.57 -14.40
N ALA A 553 12.53 -29.42 -15.54
CA ALA A 553 12.43 -28.28 -16.45
C ALA A 553 12.53 -26.92 -15.74
N GLY A 554 13.27 -26.85 -14.62
CA GLY A 554 13.44 -25.63 -13.82
C GLY A 554 12.23 -25.25 -12.94
N ASN A 555 11.30 -26.17 -12.66
CA ASN A 555 10.20 -25.91 -11.73
C ASN A 555 10.67 -26.14 -10.26
N PRO A 556 10.72 -25.08 -9.41
CA PRO A 556 11.20 -25.19 -8.02
C PRO A 556 10.44 -26.20 -7.18
N LEU A 557 9.12 -26.29 -7.33
CA LEU A 557 8.30 -27.19 -6.53
C LEU A 557 8.62 -28.66 -6.84
N PHE A 558 8.72 -29.02 -8.12
CA PHE A 558 9.13 -30.36 -8.55
C PHE A 558 10.58 -30.67 -8.15
N LEU A 559 11.47 -29.67 -8.24
CA LEU A 559 12.86 -29.83 -7.83
C LEU A 559 12.99 -30.15 -6.34
N LEU A 560 12.32 -29.40 -5.47
CA LEU A 560 12.34 -29.64 -4.03
C LEU A 560 11.67 -30.97 -3.68
N ALA A 561 10.56 -31.33 -4.34
CA ALA A 561 9.93 -32.63 -4.18
C ALA A 561 10.87 -33.78 -4.57
N LEU A 562 11.58 -33.66 -5.69
CA LEU A 562 12.50 -34.69 -6.14
C LEU A 562 13.75 -34.81 -5.24
N LEU A 563 14.25 -33.69 -4.70
CA LEU A 563 15.30 -33.72 -3.68
C LEU A 563 14.84 -34.44 -2.40
N SER A 564 13.59 -34.23 -1.97
CA SER A 564 13.01 -35.00 -0.85
C SER A 564 12.93 -36.49 -1.16
N ALA A 565 12.38 -36.84 -2.33
CA ALA A 565 12.27 -38.24 -2.75
C ALA A 565 13.64 -38.94 -2.81
N LEU A 566 14.68 -38.27 -3.29
CA LEU A 566 16.02 -38.84 -3.36
C LEU A 566 16.60 -39.14 -1.98
N TYR A 567 16.36 -38.28 -1.00
CA TYR A 567 16.82 -38.50 0.37
C TYR A 567 16.06 -39.62 1.07
N GLU A 568 14.76 -39.69 0.88
CA GLU A 568 13.92 -40.73 1.48
C GLU A 568 14.21 -42.12 0.91
N ASN A 569 14.62 -42.20 -0.36
CA ASN A 569 15.03 -43.46 -0.99
C ASN A 569 16.53 -43.77 -0.79
N GLU A 570 17.21 -43.05 0.11
CA GLU A 570 18.65 -43.22 0.42
C GLU A 570 19.59 -43.03 -0.81
N LEU A 571 19.09 -42.42 -1.89
CA LEU A 571 19.86 -42.05 -3.09
C LEU A 571 20.56 -40.69 -2.94
N LEU A 572 20.24 -39.96 -1.88
CA LEU A 572 20.92 -38.76 -1.43
C LEU A 572 21.15 -38.92 0.07
N THR A 573 22.40 -39.07 0.49
CA THR A 573 22.75 -39.29 1.90
C THR A 573 23.73 -38.23 2.37
N TYR A 574 23.68 -37.91 3.66
CA TYR A 574 24.66 -37.01 4.25
C TYR A 574 25.69 -37.81 5.03
N GLY A 575 26.93 -37.77 4.54
CA GLY A 575 28.03 -38.54 5.09
C GLY A 575 28.55 -37.96 6.41
N ALA A 576 29.28 -38.78 7.16
CA ALA A 576 29.98 -38.36 8.38
C ALA A 576 31.05 -37.28 8.14
N ASP A 577 31.48 -37.12 6.89
CA ASP A 577 32.37 -36.07 6.38
C ASP A 577 31.68 -34.70 6.20
N ARG A 578 30.40 -34.60 6.59
CA ARG A 578 29.56 -33.40 6.44
C ARG A 578 29.34 -33.01 4.98
N GLN A 579 29.39 -33.97 4.06
CA GLN A 579 29.11 -33.76 2.64
C GLN A 579 27.92 -34.62 2.18
N TRP A 580 27.24 -34.13 1.14
CA TRP A 580 26.19 -34.89 0.47
C TRP A 580 26.81 -35.87 -0.51
N HIS A 581 26.44 -37.15 -0.36
CA HIS A 581 26.82 -38.23 -1.24
C HIS A 581 25.62 -38.68 -2.04
N THR A 582 25.79 -38.78 -3.36
CA THR A 582 24.80 -39.36 -4.24
C THR A 582 25.47 -40.18 -5.33
N PRO A 583 25.02 -41.43 -5.59
CA PRO A 583 25.52 -42.22 -6.71
C PRO A 583 25.19 -41.59 -8.06
N LEU A 584 24.30 -40.58 -8.10
CA LEU A 584 23.87 -39.86 -9.29
C LEU A 584 24.87 -38.78 -9.75
N ALA A 585 25.93 -38.52 -8.98
CA ALA A 585 26.95 -37.53 -9.32
C ALA A 585 27.97 -38.04 -10.36
N GLU A 586 28.08 -39.36 -10.53
CA GLU A 586 29.03 -39.96 -11.48
C GLU A 586 28.51 -39.92 -12.93
N PRO A 587 29.37 -39.69 -13.95
CA PRO A 587 28.97 -39.66 -15.36
C PRO A 587 28.32 -40.97 -15.86
N THR A 588 28.65 -42.09 -15.22
CA THR A 588 28.15 -43.45 -15.50
C THR A 588 26.78 -43.75 -14.89
N ALA A 589 26.24 -42.85 -14.05
CA ALA A 589 25.01 -43.07 -13.28
C ALA A 589 23.70 -42.77 -14.04
N THR A 590 23.76 -42.51 -15.35
CA THR A 590 22.58 -42.29 -16.19
C THR A 590 21.61 -43.48 -16.23
N ALA A 591 22.09 -44.70 -15.91
CA ALA A 591 21.27 -45.91 -15.83
C ALA A 591 20.41 -46.03 -14.55
N ILE A 592 20.72 -45.28 -13.48
CA ILE A 592 19.95 -45.30 -12.24
C ILE A 592 18.68 -44.48 -12.48
N ALA A 593 17.51 -45.10 -12.51
CA ALA A 593 16.24 -44.37 -12.66
C ALA A 593 16.03 -43.43 -11.47
N LEU A 594 15.72 -42.17 -11.74
CA LEU A 594 15.27 -41.26 -10.68
C LEU A 594 13.89 -41.73 -10.21
N PRO A 595 13.63 -41.74 -8.90
CA PRO A 595 12.28 -41.90 -8.37
C PRO A 595 11.52 -40.62 -8.71
N LEU A 596 11.10 -40.49 -9.96
CA LEU A 596 10.23 -39.42 -10.41
C LEU A 596 8.87 -39.68 -9.74
N PRO A 597 8.41 -38.83 -8.82
CA PRO A 597 7.02 -38.86 -8.42
C PRO A 597 6.23 -38.61 -9.71
N SER A 598 5.33 -39.51 -10.08
CA SER A 598 4.44 -39.27 -11.22
C SER A 598 3.64 -37.98 -11.02
N THR A 599 3.39 -37.61 -9.76
CA THR A 599 2.93 -36.29 -9.29
C THR A 599 3.40 -36.01 -7.85
N LEU A 600 3.42 -34.74 -7.43
CA LEU A 600 3.70 -34.32 -6.05
C LEU A 600 2.73 -34.99 -5.03
N GLN A 601 1.51 -35.27 -5.49
CA GLN A 601 0.47 -35.98 -4.74
C GLN A 601 0.92 -37.39 -4.29
N THR A 602 1.60 -38.15 -5.16
CA THR A 602 2.11 -39.50 -4.82
C THR A 602 3.17 -39.49 -3.72
N LEU A 603 3.96 -38.42 -3.64
CA LEU A 603 4.98 -38.24 -2.58
C LEU A 603 4.29 -37.91 -1.24
N LEU A 604 3.29 -37.03 -1.27
CA LEU A 604 2.47 -36.71 -0.09
C LEU A 604 1.69 -37.93 0.42
N GLU A 605 1.10 -38.73 -0.47
CA GLU A 605 0.42 -39.98 -0.12
C GLU A 605 1.37 -40.96 0.60
N GLN A 606 2.62 -41.08 0.14
CA GLN A 606 3.63 -41.92 0.81
C GLN A 606 4.01 -41.39 2.19
N HIS A 607 4.07 -40.07 2.40
CA HIS A 607 4.26 -39.50 3.73
C HIS A 607 3.07 -39.74 4.65
N LEU A 608 1.85 -39.54 4.14
CA LEU A 608 0.62 -39.72 4.90
C LEU A 608 0.41 -41.19 5.29
N ALA A 609 0.86 -42.13 4.45
CA ALA A 609 0.81 -43.56 4.74
C ALA A 609 1.70 -43.99 5.93
N ARG A 610 2.72 -43.19 6.28
CA ARG A 610 3.62 -43.46 7.42
C ARG A 610 3.09 -42.92 8.76
N LEU A 611 1.98 -42.18 8.77
CA LEU A 611 1.35 -41.69 10.00
C LEU A 611 0.87 -42.86 10.86
N ALA A 612 0.95 -42.70 12.18
CA ALA A 612 0.36 -43.68 13.09
C ALA A 612 -1.16 -43.77 12.89
N VAL A 613 -1.78 -44.91 13.21
CA VAL A 613 -3.23 -45.13 13.01
C VAL A 613 -4.08 -44.03 13.67
N ASP A 614 -3.68 -43.61 14.87
CA ASP A 614 -4.35 -42.56 15.63
C ASP A 614 -4.17 -41.17 14.99
N GLU A 615 -2.95 -40.87 14.50
CA GLU A 615 -2.63 -39.62 13.81
C GLU A 615 -3.46 -39.51 12.52
N ARG A 616 -3.46 -40.58 11.71
CA ARG A 616 -4.25 -40.65 10.47
C ARG A 616 -5.73 -40.46 10.72
N ALA A 617 -6.30 -41.10 11.74
CA ALA A 617 -7.71 -40.95 12.07
C ALA A 617 -8.07 -39.49 12.44
N ILE A 618 -7.24 -38.81 13.23
CA ILE A 618 -7.46 -37.39 13.59
C ILE A 618 -7.31 -36.49 12.36
N LEU A 619 -6.33 -36.77 11.49
CA LEU A 619 -6.14 -36.05 10.24
C LEU A 619 -7.38 -36.17 9.34
N GLU A 620 -7.92 -37.38 9.16
CA GLU A 620 -9.14 -37.60 8.36
C GLU A 620 -10.33 -36.77 8.86
N TYR A 621 -10.49 -36.61 10.18
CA TYR A 621 -11.53 -35.75 10.77
C TYR A 621 -11.31 -34.26 10.55
N ALA A 622 -10.06 -33.81 10.47
CA ALA A 622 -9.72 -32.42 10.19
C ALA A 622 -9.89 -32.10 8.69
N VAL A 623 -9.47 -33.02 7.82
CA VAL A 623 -9.44 -32.86 6.36
C VAL A 623 -10.82 -32.67 5.74
N ILE A 624 -11.87 -33.27 6.32
CA ILE A 624 -13.25 -33.13 5.83
C ILE A 624 -13.86 -31.74 6.06
N TRP A 625 -13.26 -30.89 6.90
CA TRP A 625 -13.74 -29.52 7.14
C TRP A 625 -13.22 -28.50 6.12
N GLY A 626 -12.44 -28.95 5.13
CA GLY A 626 -11.81 -28.07 4.14
C GLY A 626 -10.46 -27.52 4.64
N HIS A 627 -10.12 -26.30 4.24
CA HIS A 627 -8.81 -25.71 4.50
C HIS A 627 -8.58 -25.30 5.94
N CYS A 628 -9.64 -24.83 6.61
CA CYS A 628 -9.61 -24.32 7.96
C CYS A 628 -10.54 -25.15 8.85
N PHE A 629 -10.10 -25.44 10.06
CA PHE A 629 -10.91 -26.14 11.04
C PHE A 629 -10.64 -25.63 12.46
N THR A 630 -11.65 -25.70 13.30
CA THR A 630 -11.51 -25.33 14.71
C THR A 630 -11.23 -26.56 15.56
N LEU A 631 -10.49 -26.35 16.66
CA LEU A 631 -10.24 -27.39 17.65
C LEU A 631 -11.55 -28.00 18.15
N THR A 632 -12.55 -27.16 18.41
CA THR A 632 -13.87 -27.57 18.92
C THR A 632 -14.56 -28.56 18.00
N ARG A 633 -14.63 -28.26 16.69
CA ARG A 633 -15.25 -29.14 15.69
C ARG A 633 -14.53 -30.49 15.58
N VAL A 634 -13.20 -30.51 15.59
CA VAL A 634 -12.43 -31.77 15.55
C VAL A 634 -12.61 -32.58 16.84
N LEU A 635 -12.61 -31.92 18.00
CA LEU A 635 -12.82 -32.59 19.29
C LEU A 635 -14.20 -33.25 19.40
N GLN A 636 -15.24 -32.60 18.87
CA GLN A 636 -16.60 -33.14 18.91
C GLN A 636 -16.80 -34.33 17.96
N LEU A 637 -16.07 -34.37 16.83
CA LEU A 637 -16.16 -35.48 15.88
C LEU A 637 -15.29 -36.68 16.25
N THR A 638 -14.13 -36.45 16.85
CA THR A 638 -13.17 -37.51 17.18
C THR A 638 -13.59 -38.30 18.42
N PRO A 639 -13.31 -39.61 18.49
CA PRO A 639 -13.51 -40.42 19.70
C PRO A 639 -12.36 -40.28 20.71
N TYR A 640 -11.36 -39.42 20.43
CA TYR A 640 -10.13 -39.31 21.22
C TYR A 640 -10.24 -38.22 22.29
N PRO A 641 -9.56 -38.39 23.44
CA PRO A 641 -9.53 -37.37 24.48
C PRO A 641 -8.74 -36.13 24.04
N MET A 642 -9.12 -34.96 24.57
CA MET A 642 -8.57 -33.65 24.18
C MET A 642 -7.03 -33.60 24.17
N HIS A 643 -6.37 -34.14 25.19
CA HIS A 643 -4.90 -34.12 25.29
C HIS A 643 -4.21 -34.87 24.13
N LYS A 644 -4.83 -35.95 23.63
CA LYS A 644 -4.30 -36.72 22.50
C LYS A 644 -4.46 -35.96 21.19
N VAL A 645 -5.63 -35.34 20.99
CA VAL A 645 -5.88 -34.49 19.81
C VAL A 645 -4.92 -33.31 19.75
N LEU A 646 -4.72 -32.60 20.88
CA LEU A 646 -3.76 -31.50 20.97
C LEU A 646 -2.32 -31.96 20.68
N ALA A 647 -1.89 -33.11 21.20
CA ALA A 647 -0.56 -33.65 20.93
C ALA A 647 -0.36 -33.97 19.44
N VAL A 648 -1.35 -34.55 18.78
CA VAL A 648 -1.29 -34.84 17.33
C VAL A 648 -1.30 -33.56 16.50
N LEU A 649 -2.15 -32.58 16.84
CA LEU A 649 -2.15 -31.29 16.14
C LEU A 649 -0.82 -30.55 16.29
N ALA A 650 -0.20 -30.57 17.48
CA ALA A 650 1.13 -30.01 17.69
C ALA A 650 2.21 -30.74 16.87
N GLN A 651 2.11 -32.07 16.70
CA GLN A 651 2.99 -32.83 15.81
C GLN A 651 2.78 -32.47 14.34
N PHE A 652 1.54 -32.27 13.91
CA PHE A 652 1.23 -31.82 12.56
C PHE A 652 1.78 -30.42 12.29
N GLU A 653 1.68 -29.52 13.26
CA GLU A 653 2.28 -28.19 13.20
C GLU A 653 3.81 -28.27 13.12
N GLN A 654 4.44 -29.13 13.94
CA GLN A 654 5.89 -29.36 13.91
C GLN A 654 6.38 -29.93 12.57
N ARG A 655 5.61 -30.84 11.97
CA ARG A 655 5.86 -31.42 10.64
C ARG A 655 5.49 -30.47 9.51
N GLY A 656 4.91 -29.31 9.81
CA GLY A 656 4.50 -28.31 8.84
C GLY A 656 3.35 -28.77 7.95
N LEU A 657 2.43 -29.60 8.47
CA LEU A 657 1.20 -30.01 7.78
C LEU A 657 0.05 -29.03 8.00
N ILE A 658 0.03 -28.39 9.17
CA ILE A 658 -0.94 -27.37 9.57
C ILE A 658 -0.23 -26.18 10.21
N ILE A 659 -0.89 -25.03 10.22
CA ILE A 659 -0.48 -23.84 10.95
C ILE A 659 -1.63 -23.37 11.85
N MET A 660 -1.31 -22.76 12.99
CA MET A 660 -2.30 -22.12 13.85
C MET A 660 -2.63 -20.73 13.29
N VAL A 661 -3.92 -20.43 13.17
CA VAL A 661 -4.44 -19.12 12.73
C VAL A 661 -5.26 -18.48 13.85
N THR A 662 -5.68 -17.21 13.68
CA THR A 662 -6.47 -16.47 14.68
C THR A 662 -7.72 -17.23 15.13
N VAL A 663 -8.34 -17.98 14.22
CA VAL A 663 -9.52 -18.81 14.48
C VAL A 663 -9.26 -20.25 14.08
N GLY A 664 -8.43 -20.97 14.84
CA GLY A 664 -8.22 -22.42 14.71
C GLY A 664 -6.94 -22.82 13.98
N TYR A 665 -7.06 -23.78 13.06
CA TYR A 665 -5.94 -24.35 12.31
C TYR A 665 -6.22 -24.34 10.81
N GLN A 666 -5.16 -24.20 10.01
CA GLN A 666 -5.21 -24.24 8.54
C GLN A 666 -4.22 -25.26 7.99
N PHE A 667 -4.59 -26.01 6.96
CA PHE A 667 -3.66 -26.89 6.23
C PHE A 667 -2.69 -26.11 5.37
N ARG A 668 -1.39 -26.42 5.46
CA ARG A 668 -0.36 -25.84 4.59
C ARG A 668 0.76 -26.82 4.30
N PRO A 669 1.15 -27.05 3.02
CA PRO A 669 0.41 -26.69 1.79
C PRO A 669 -0.91 -27.47 1.61
N ASP A 670 -1.90 -26.87 0.96
CA ASP A 670 -3.23 -27.47 0.69
C ASP A 670 -3.17 -28.81 -0.06
N LEU A 671 -2.15 -29.02 -0.89
CA LEU A 671 -1.88 -30.32 -1.53
C LEU A 671 -1.86 -31.49 -0.52
N ILE A 672 -1.50 -31.25 0.74
CA ILE A 672 -1.54 -32.25 1.82
C ILE A 672 -2.97 -32.65 2.13
N ARG A 673 -3.88 -31.67 2.25
CA ARG A 673 -5.30 -31.92 2.52
C ARG A 673 -5.91 -32.68 1.35
N GLN A 674 -5.67 -32.25 0.11
CA GLN A 674 -6.18 -32.93 -1.08
C GLN A 674 -5.67 -34.36 -1.17
N ALA A 675 -4.36 -34.58 -0.99
CA ALA A 675 -3.78 -35.92 -0.96
C ALA A 675 -4.35 -36.78 0.18
N ALA A 676 -4.58 -36.21 1.37
CA ALA A 676 -5.17 -36.92 2.49
C ALA A 676 -6.65 -37.26 2.27
N TYR A 677 -7.39 -36.39 1.60
CA TYR A 677 -8.80 -36.61 1.26
C TYR A 677 -8.94 -37.68 0.19
N ASP A 678 -8.13 -37.62 -0.87
CA ASP A 678 -8.12 -38.59 -1.97
C ASP A 678 -7.62 -39.98 -1.52
N ALA A 679 -6.68 -40.03 -0.56
CA ALA A 679 -6.20 -41.27 0.04
C ALA A 679 -7.19 -41.89 1.04
N MET A 680 -8.29 -41.21 1.38
CA MET A 680 -9.31 -41.72 2.29
C MET A 680 -10.16 -42.77 1.57
N GLN A 681 -10.37 -43.92 2.22
CA GLN A 681 -11.32 -44.92 1.72
C GLN A 681 -12.72 -44.32 1.65
N HIS A 682 -13.47 -44.71 0.61
CA HIS A 682 -14.78 -44.14 0.33
C HIS A 682 -15.76 -44.26 1.51
N GLU A 683 -15.79 -45.42 2.18
CA GLU A 683 -16.65 -45.66 3.34
C GLU A 683 -16.30 -44.78 4.55
N HIS A 684 -15.00 -44.54 4.76
CA HIS A 684 -14.55 -43.62 5.80
C HIS A 684 -14.95 -42.19 5.47
N ARG A 685 -14.73 -41.74 4.23
CA ARG A 685 -15.13 -40.41 3.77
C ARG A 685 -16.63 -40.17 4.00
N GLN A 686 -17.46 -41.13 3.58
CA GLN A 686 -18.91 -41.07 3.78
C GLN A 686 -19.29 -40.98 5.28
N ALA A 687 -18.74 -41.87 6.11
CA ALA A 687 -19.04 -41.89 7.54
C ALA A 687 -18.62 -40.61 8.28
N ARG A 688 -17.48 -40.02 7.88
CA ARG A 688 -16.97 -38.77 8.47
C ARG A 688 -17.82 -37.57 8.07
N HIS A 689 -18.19 -37.44 6.79
CA HIS A 689 -19.11 -36.41 6.33
C HIS A 689 -20.49 -36.53 6.98
N HIS A 690 -21.02 -37.74 7.13
CA HIS A 690 -22.29 -37.97 7.81
C HIS A 690 -22.25 -37.49 9.27
N ARG A 691 -21.16 -37.77 9.99
CA ARG A 691 -20.99 -37.33 11.39
C ARG A 691 -20.83 -35.81 11.50
N ALA A 692 -20.13 -35.18 10.55
CA ALA A 692 -20.04 -33.73 10.47
C ALA A 692 -21.40 -33.07 10.19
N LEU A 693 -22.20 -33.63 9.27
CA LEU A 693 -23.56 -33.15 9.01
C LEU A 693 -24.46 -33.22 10.26
N GLN A 694 -24.35 -34.29 11.05
CA GLN A 694 -25.08 -34.41 12.31
C GLN A 694 -24.68 -33.32 13.33
N LEU A 695 -23.39 -32.98 13.39
CA LEU A 695 -22.90 -31.90 14.25
C LEU A 695 -23.49 -30.55 13.83
N LEU A 696 -23.41 -30.23 12.53
CA LEU A 696 -23.95 -28.99 11.99
C LEU A 696 -25.47 -28.85 12.20
N ARG A 697 -26.23 -29.96 12.15
CA ARG A 697 -27.65 -29.99 12.50
C ARG A 697 -27.91 -29.63 13.97
N GLN A 698 -27.05 -30.08 14.87
CA GLN A 698 -27.17 -29.74 16.30
C GLN A 698 -26.88 -28.26 16.53
N GLU A 699 -25.90 -27.70 15.84
CA GLU A 699 -25.61 -26.26 15.87
C GLU A 699 -26.81 -25.44 15.36
N LEU A 700 -27.40 -25.84 14.25
CA LEU A 700 -28.58 -25.18 13.65
C LEU A 700 -29.80 -25.16 14.59
N LEU A 701 -29.98 -26.20 15.42
CA LEU A 701 -31.07 -26.25 16.42
C LEU A 701 -30.85 -25.26 17.58
N HIS A 702 -29.61 -24.90 17.87
CA HIS A 702 -29.27 -23.97 18.94
C HIS A 702 -29.22 -22.52 18.46
N GLN A 703 -28.80 -22.28 17.21
CA GLN A 703 -28.79 -20.98 16.55
C GLN A 703 -29.13 -21.13 15.06
N ALA A 704 -30.31 -20.62 14.66
CA ALA A 704 -30.84 -20.81 13.30
C ALA A 704 -29.99 -20.17 12.18
N ASP A 705 -29.26 -19.09 12.48
CA ASP A 705 -28.44 -18.36 11.50
C ASP A 705 -26.93 -18.69 11.60
N ALA A 706 -26.55 -19.69 12.43
CA ALA A 706 -25.14 -19.96 12.71
C ALA A 706 -24.43 -20.85 11.67
N VAL A 707 -25.19 -21.65 10.91
CA VAL A 707 -24.65 -22.59 9.93
C VAL A 707 -25.20 -22.29 8.55
N PRO A 708 -24.35 -21.91 7.59
CA PRO A 708 -24.81 -21.66 6.22
C PRO A 708 -25.33 -22.93 5.53
N ALA A 709 -26.39 -22.81 4.72
CA ALA A 709 -26.97 -23.95 4.00
C ALA A 709 -26.00 -24.57 3.01
N TYR A 710 -25.07 -23.76 2.49
CA TYR A 710 -24.01 -24.25 1.65
C TYR A 710 -23.17 -25.29 2.48
N GLU A 711 -22.66 -25.00 3.68
CA GLU A 711 -21.83 -25.97 4.45
C GLU A 711 -22.55 -27.32 4.68
N LEU A 712 -23.88 -27.28 4.87
CA LEU A 712 -24.72 -28.47 4.98
C LEU A 712 -24.77 -29.28 3.67
N LEU A 713 -24.87 -28.62 2.51
CA LEU A 713 -24.82 -29.25 1.20
C LEU A 713 -23.54 -30.07 1.00
N TYR A 714 -22.39 -29.51 1.39
CA TYR A 714 -21.10 -30.20 1.27
C TYR A 714 -21.07 -31.55 1.96
N HIS A 715 -21.45 -31.54 3.23
CA HIS A 715 -21.41 -32.73 4.06
C HIS A 715 -22.53 -33.70 3.71
N ALA A 716 -23.68 -33.22 3.22
CA ALA A 716 -24.73 -34.09 2.68
C ALA A 716 -24.29 -34.81 1.40
N GLN A 717 -23.62 -34.11 0.48
CA GLN A 717 -23.03 -34.73 -0.72
C GLN A 717 -21.93 -35.72 -0.37
N GLY A 718 -21.01 -35.34 0.52
CA GLY A 718 -19.93 -36.21 0.98
C GLY A 718 -20.43 -37.44 1.75
N ALA A 719 -21.62 -37.35 2.37
CA ALA A 719 -22.30 -38.46 3.03
C ALA A 719 -23.21 -39.28 2.10
N GLU A 720 -23.35 -38.87 0.83
CA GLU A 720 -24.25 -39.45 -0.17
C GLU A 720 -25.74 -39.42 0.22
N LEU A 721 -26.14 -38.44 1.03
CA LEU A 721 -27.53 -38.20 1.40
C LEU A 721 -28.21 -37.33 0.33
N TRP A 722 -28.39 -37.91 -0.86
CA TRP A 722 -28.76 -37.17 -2.08
C TRP A 722 -30.07 -36.37 -1.98
N ALA A 723 -31.10 -36.91 -1.33
CA ALA A 723 -32.36 -36.21 -1.11
C ALA A 723 -32.17 -34.93 -0.29
N GLU A 724 -31.41 -35.04 0.80
CA GLU A 724 -31.10 -33.91 1.67
C GLU A 724 -30.17 -32.92 0.98
N ALA A 725 -29.19 -33.42 0.21
CA ALA A 725 -28.30 -32.59 -0.59
C ALA A 725 -29.07 -31.72 -1.59
N VAL A 726 -30.10 -32.23 -2.26
CA VAL A 726 -30.93 -31.41 -3.14
C VAL A 726 -31.62 -30.28 -2.37
N HIS A 727 -32.18 -30.56 -1.20
CA HIS A 727 -32.81 -29.51 -0.37
C HIS A 727 -31.81 -28.46 0.11
N TYR A 728 -30.61 -28.88 0.55
CA TYR A 728 -29.56 -27.95 0.95
C TYR A 728 -29.00 -27.15 -0.24
N ALA A 729 -28.95 -27.72 -1.45
CA ALA A 729 -28.57 -26.98 -2.66
C ALA A 729 -29.57 -25.86 -3.00
N LEU A 730 -30.87 -26.13 -2.89
CA LEU A 730 -31.90 -25.10 -3.07
C LEU A 730 -31.83 -24.03 -1.98
N ALA A 731 -31.58 -24.41 -0.73
CA ALA A 731 -31.39 -23.47 0.37
C ALA A 731 -30.15 -22.58 0.16
N ALA A 732 -29.01 -23.18 -0.23
CA ALA A 732 -27.79 -22.46 -0.58
C ALA A 732 -27.99 -21.50 -1.76
N ALA A 733 -28.78 -21.90 -2.77
CA ALA A 733 -29.13 -21.03 -3.90
C ALA A 733 -29.94 -19.81 -3.44
N ARG A 734 -30.92 -20.00 -2.53
CA ARG A 734 -31.71 -18.89 -1.98
C ARG A 734 -30.87 -17.96 -1.10
N GLU A 735 -30.02 -18.52 -0.23
CA GLU A 735 -29.08 -17.73 0.58
C GLU A 735 -28.16 -16.89 -0.31
N ALA A 736 -27.55 -17.50 -1.33
CA ALA A 736 -26.70 -16.79 -2.29
C ALA A 736 -27.45 -15.68 -3.05
N HIS A 737 -28.71 -15.93 -3.43
CA HIS A 737 -29.53 -14.92 -4.08
C HIS A 737 -29.92 -13.77 -3.16
N GLN A 738 -30.22 -14.04 -1.87
CA GLN A 738 -30.53 -13.01 -0.87
C GLN A 738 -29.38 -12.03 -0.64
N VAL A 739 -28.15 -12.47 -0.91
CA VAL A 739 -26.95 -11.63 -0.82
C VAL A 739 -26.44 -11.16 -2.18
N TYR A 740 -27.27 -11.24 -3.23
CA TYR A 740 -26.97 -10.74 -4.58
C TYR A 740 -25.84 -11.47 -5.33
N ALA A 741 -25.46 -12.67 -4.89
CA ALA A 741 -24.52 -13.53 -5.60
C ALA A 741 -25.27 -14.40 -6.62
N THR A 742 -25.75 -13.76 -7.69
CA THR A 742 -26.64 -14.39 -8.68
C THR A 742 -25.97 -15.53 -9.44
N GLU A 743 -24.70 -15.40 -9.85
CA GLU A 743 -24.03 -16.48 -10.58
C GLU A 743 -23.80 -17.70 -9.66
N THR A 744 -23.48 -17.48 -8.39
CA THR A 744 -23.35 -18.51 -7.35
C THR A 744 -24.70 -19.18 -7.05
N ALA A 745 -25.79 -18.40 -6.99
CA ALA A 745 -27.13 -18.93 -6.81
C ALA A 745 -27.55 -19.84 -7.97
N LEU A 746 -27.29 -19.42 -9.22
CA LEU A 746 -27.55 -20.23 -10.41
C LEU A 746 -26.68 -21.50 -10.45
N ALA A 747 -25.42 -21.43 -9.99
CA ALA A 747 -24.56 -22.60 -9.89
C ALA A 747 -25.11 -23.64 -8.90
N HIS A 748 -25.65 -23.22 -7.75
CA HIS A 748 -26.30 -24.12 -6.80
C HIS A 748 -27.63 -24.69 -7.32
N LEU A 749 -28.40 -23.93 -8.11
CA LEU A 749 -29.58 -24.46 -8.81
C LEU A 749 -29.21 -25.54 -9.84
N ALA A 750 -28.18 -25.28 -10.65
CA ALA A 750 -27.67 -26.25 -11.62
C ALA A 750 -27.16 -27.52 -10.89
N GLN A 751 -26.47 -27.33 -9.77
CA GLN A 751 -26.02 -28.44 -8.91
C GLN A 751 -27.21 -29.25 -8.35
N ALA A 752 -28.31 -28.58 -7.95
CA ALA A 752 -29.53 -29.26 -7.51
C ALA A 752 -30.17 -30.09 -8.64
N ASP A 753 -30.25 -29.56 -9.87
CA ASP A 753 -30.77 -30.30 -11.02
C ASP A 753 -29.87 -31.49 -11.40
N ASP A 754 -28.55 -31.31 -11.36
CA ASP A 754 -27.60 -32.38 -11.61
C ASP A 754 -27.73 -33.52 -10.60
N LEU A 755 -27.86 -33.21 -9.31
CA LEU A 755 -28.11 -34.21 -8.26
C LEU A 755 -29.43 -34.96 -8.48
N LEU A 756 -30.51 -34.25 -8.87
CA LEU A 756 -31.79 -34.86 -9.20
C LEU A 756 -31.68 -35.80 -10.40
N ARG A 757 -30.95 -35.40 -11.45
CA ARG A 757 -30.82 -36.14 -12.70
C ARG A 757 -29.94 -37.39 -12.56
N ILE A 758 -28.86 -37.30 -11.78
CA ILE A 758 -27.87 -38.37 -11.63
C ILE A 758 -28.35 -39.42 -10.61
N HIS A 759 -28.82 -38.99 -9.44
CA HIS A 759 -29.08 -39.90 -8.32
C HIS A 759 -30.57 -40.26 -8.16
N MET A 760 -31.48 -39.52 -8.80
CA MET A 760 -32.94 -39.74 -8.76
C MET A 760 -33.49 -40.05 -7.35
N PRO A 761 -33.22 -39.20 -6.34
CA PRO A 761 -33.50 -39.52 -4.94
C PRO A 761 -34.98 -39.41 -4.53
N PHE A 762 -35.86 -38.94 -5.42
CA PHE A 762 -37.28 -38.69 -5.17
C PHE A 762 -38.18 -39.41 -6.17
N ASP A 763 -39.46 -39.53 -5.84
CA ASP A 763 -40.48 -40.02 -6.77
C ASP A 763 -40.70 -39.03 -7.94
N ARG A 764 -41.19 -39.55 -9.08
CA ARG A 764 -41.35 -38.76 -10.32
C ARG A 764 -42.15 -37.46 -10.15
N VAL A 765 -43.12 -37.45 -9.23
CA VAL A 765 -43.98 -36.27 -8.98
C VAL A 765 -43.20 -35.19 -8.22
N GLU A 766 -42.50 -35.57 -7.16
CA GLU A 766 -41.67 -34.67 -6.37
C GLU A 766 -40.50 -34.13 -7.19
N GLN A 767 -39.85 -34.99 -7.97
CA GLN A 767 -38.78 -34.59 -8.88
C GLN A 767 -39.26 -33.55 -9.91
N ALA A 768 -40.45 -33.75 -10.49
CA ALA A 768 -41.02 -32.79 -11.44
C ALA A 768 -41.37 -31.45 -10.79
N ALA A 769 -41.84 -31.47 -9.53
CA ALA A 769 -42.13 -30.26 -8.76
C ALA A 769 -40.85 -29.46 -8.46
N ILE A 770 -39.79 -30.13 -8.00
CA ILE A 770 -38.52 -29.47 -7.71
C ILE A 770 -37.88 -28.93 -9.00
N GLN A 771 -37.92 -29.68 -10.11
CA GLN A 771 -37.44 -29.18 -11.40
C GLN A 771 -38.26 -28.01 -11.96
N ALA A 772 -39.54 -27.92 -11.62
CA ALA A 772 -40.36 -26.76 -11.97
C ALA A 772 -39.96 -25.53 -11.12
N GLU A 773 -39.66 -25.74 -9.84
CA GLU A 773 -39.14 -24.70 -8.95
C GLU A 773 -37.79 -24.16 -9.43
N ILE A 774 -36.84 -25.05 -9.77
CA ILE A 774 -35.53 -24.67 -10.31
C ILE A 774 -35.68 -23.81 -11.57
N ARG A 775 -36.47 -24.27 -12.55
CA ARG A 775 -36.69 -23.52 -13.80
C ARG A 775 -37.38 -22.17 -13.58
N ALA A 776 -38.31 -22.08 -12.63
CA ALA A 776 -38.96 -20.83 -12.28
C ALA A 776 -37.95 -19.84 -11.67
N ALA A 777 -37.09 -20.30 -10.76
CA ALA A 777 -36.05 -19.50 -10.14
C ALA A 777 -35.01 -19.02 -11.18
N GLU A 778 -34.53 -19.91 -12.07
CA GLU A 778 -33.62 -19.54 -13.16
C GLU A 778 -34.20 -18.45 -14.06
N GLN A 779 -35.46 -18.59 -14.49
CA GLN A 779 -36.13 -17.60 -15.32
C GLN A 779 -36.35 -16.26 -14.59
N GLN A 780 -36.61 -16.30 -13.30
CA GLN A 780 -36.81 -15.10 -12.49
C GLN A 780 -35.48 -14.35 -12.28
N TRP A 781 -34.40 -15.08 -12.00
CA TRP A 781 -33.10 -14.50 -11.64
C TRP A 781 -32.23 -14.14 -12.85
N GLN A 782 -32.46 -14.75 -14.01
CA GLN A 782 -31.75 -14.40 -15.26
C GLN A 782 -32.36 -13.20 -16.01
N ARG A 783 -33.53 -12.68 -15.61
CA ARG A 783 -34.16 -11.55 -16.30
C ARG A 783 -33.29 -10.29 -16.16
N PRO A 784 -32.76 -9.71 -17.26
CA PRO A 784 -32.09 -8.42 -17.18
C PRO A 784 -33.13 -7.35 -16.81
N ALA A 785 -32.76 -6.42 -15.93
CA ALA A 785 -33.60 -5.31 -15.49
C ALA A 785 -34.07 -4.36 -16.64
N ASN A 786 -33.62 -4.60 -17.87
CA ASN A 786 -33.95 -3.82 -19.07
C ASN A 786 -35.21 -4.28 -19.83
N GLU A 787 -35.88 -5.37 -19.43
CA GLU A 787 -37.08 -5.88 -20.13
C GLU A 787 -38.44 -5.46 -19.54
N SER A 788 -38.47 -4.60 -18.51
CA SER A 788 -39.70 -3.90 -18.13
C SER A 788 -40.04 -2.85 -19.20
N LYS A 789 -40.87 -3.25 -20.17
CA LYS A 789 -41.54 -2.34 -21.12
C LYS A 789 -42.11 -1.12 -20.37
N PRO A 790 -41.85 0.12 -20.81
CA PRO A 790 -42.64 1.26 -20.34
C PRO A 790 -44.12 1.07 -20.77
N PRO A 791 -45.10 1.44 -19.94
CA PRO A 791 -46.51 1.28 -20.30
C PRO A 791 -46.88 2.11 -21.53
N GLU A 792 -47.77 1.53 -22.33
CA GLU A 792 -48.23 2.02 -23.63
C GLU A 792 -48.76 3.47 -23.58
N GLN A 793 -48.44 4.20 -24.64
CA GLN A 793 -48.94 5.54 -24.94
C GLN A 793 -50.46 5.52 -25.14
N GLU A 794 -51.23 5.98 -24.16
CA GLU A 794 -52.58 6.49 -24.42
C GLU A 794 -52.52 7.96 -24.86
N ARG A 795 -53.05 8.19 -26.06
CA ARG A 795 -53.31 9.49 -26.69
C ARG A 795 -54.14 10.40 -25.79
N ILE A 796 -53.64 11.62 -25.55
CA ILE A 796 -54.50 12.78 -25.26
C ILE A 796 -54.02 13.98 -26.10
N GLU A 797 -54.96 14.61 -26.80
CA GLU A 797 -54.86 15.77 -27.70
C GLU A 797 -54.41 17.08 -27.01
N PRO A 798 -54.03 18.13 -27.77
CA PRO A 798 -53.19 19.22 -27.26
C PRO A 798 -53.92 20.49 -26.79
N ALA A 799 -53.17 21.29 -26.00
CA ALA A 799 -53.30 22.71 -25.61
C ALA A 799 -54.24 23.03 -24.42
N PRO A 800 -53.91 24.01 -23.53
CA PRO A 800 -53.20 25.25 -23.85
C PRO A 800 -52.04 25.66 -22.93
N THR A 801 -51.27 26.59 -23.47
CA THR A 801 -50.20 27.41 -22.89
C THR A 801 -50.49 27.96 -21.48
N GLY A 802 -49.53 27.76 -20.56
CA GLY A 802 -49.47 28.42 -19.26
C GLY A 802 -48.13 28.14 -18.54
N VAL A 803 -47.27 29.15 -18.46
CA VAL A 803 -45.98 29.27 -17.74
C VAL A 803 -46.18 29.13 -16.21
N PRO A 804 -45.16 28.96 -15.31
CA PRO A 804 -43.88 28.24 -15.32
C PRO A 804 -43.80 27.13 -14.24
N ALA A 805 -42.80 26.24 -14.36
CA ALA A 805 -42.47 25.21 -13.38
C ALA A 805 -42.02 25.83 -12.03
N THR A 806 -42.70 25.40 -10.96
CA THR A 806 -42.25 25.54 -9.57
C THR A 806 -41.37 24.33 -9.27
N ILE A 807 -40.10 24.57 -8.96
CA ILE A 807 -39.14 23.57 -8.48
C ILE A 807 -39.48 23.25 -7.04
N VAL A 808 -39.80 21.98 -6.76
CA VAL A 808 -39.61 21.35 -5.45
C VAL A 808 -38.37 20.44 -5.60
N PRO A 809 -37.40 20.51 -4.69
CA PRO A 809 -36.07 19.92 -4.85
C PRO A 809 -36.07 18.39 -4.67
N HIS A 810 -35.44 17.69 -5.63
CA HIS A 810 -34.93 16.33 -5.50
C HIS A 810 -33.41 16.36 -5.72
N GLU A 811 -32.68 15.57 -4.94
CA GLU A 811 -31.23 15.57 -4.75
C GLU A 811 -30.43 15.55 -6.07
N GLY A 812 -29.66 16.63 -6.28
CA GLY A 812 -28.83 16.87 -7.47
C GLY A 812 -28.17 18.26 -7.49
N LEU A 813 -28.25 18.99 -6.38
CA LEU A 813 -27.78 20.37 -6.23
C LEU A 813 -26.54 20.39 -5.34
N ALA A 814 -25.34 20.59 -5.91
CA ALA A 814 -24.16 20.84 -5.09
C ALA A 814 -24.21 22.28 -4.60
N THR A 815 -24.50 22.50 -3.31
CA THR A 815 -24.49 23.82 -2.69
C THR A 815 -23.35 23.98 -1.67
N VAL A 816 -22.79 25.17 -1.54
CA VAL A 816 -21.68 25.52 -0.63
C VAL A 816 -22.04 26.74 0.19
N ARG A 817 -21.75 26.72 1.49
CA ARG A 817 -21.96 27.89 2.35
C ARG A 817 -20.70 28.77 2.40
N VAL A 818 -20.81 30.03 2.00
CA VAL A 818 -19.71 31.02 1.96
C VAL A 818 -20.08 32.23 2.83
N ARG A 819 -19.15 32.73 3.63
CA ARG A 819 -19.34 34.00 4.36
C ARG A 819 -19.01 35.16 3.44
N LEU A 820 -20.02 35.96 3.12
CA LEU A 820 -19.93 37.14 2.26
C LEU A 820 -20.32 38.37 3.06
N ALA A 821 -19.89 39.55 2.62
CA ALA A 821 -20.22 40.77 3.35
C ALA A 821 -21.67 41.22 3.12
N LYS A 822 -22.33 41.69 4.19
CA LYS A 822 -23.71 42.18 4.12
C LYS A 822 -23.84 43.38 3.17
N THR A 823 -24.98 43.52 2.52
CA THR A 823 -25.30 44.65 1.61
C THR A 823 -25.20 46.03 2.30
N THR A 824 -25.40 46.08 3.62
CA THR A 824 -25.33 47.31 4.44
C THR A 824 -23.91 47.66 4.93
N ALA A 825 -22.89 46.86 4.60
CA ALA A 825 -21.52 47.08 5.07
C ALA A 825 -20.80 48.23 4.31
N PRO A 826 -20.00 49.08 4.97
CA PRO A 826 -19.40 50.28 4.36
C PRO A 826 -18.39 49.97 3.24
N ALA A 827 -18.43 50.75 2.15
CA ALA A 827 -17.81 50.36 0.88
C ALA A 827 -16.27 50.31 0.84
N PHE A 828 -15.52 51.13 1.60
CA PHE A 828 -14.04 51.17 1.57
C PHE A 828 -13.38 51.64 2.87
N GLY A 829 -12.14 51.19 3.13
CA GLY A 829 -11.18 51.90 4.01
C GLY A 829 -10.86 51.27 5.38
N ARG A 830 -11.49 50.16 5.76
CA ARG A 830 -11.14 49.37 6.95
C ARG A 830 -11.48 47.89 6.78
N ALA A 831 -10.85 47.02 7.58
CA ALA A 831 -11.26 45.63 7.68
C ALA A 831 -12.68 45.52 8.27
N LEU A 832 -13.49 44.62 7.75
CA LEU A 832 -14.86 44.38 8.20
C LEU A 832 -14.86 43.60 9.53
N HIS A 833 -15.78 43.94 10.43
CA HIS A 833 -15.98 43.16 11.67
C HIS A 833 -16.85 41.92 11.40
N GLU A 834 -16.77 40.90 12.26
CA GLU A 834 -17.49 39.63 12.07
C GLU A 834 -19.02 39.79 11.95
N ASP A 835 -19.56 40.79 12.63
CA ASP A 835 -20.98 41.16 12.69
C ASP A 835 -21.48 41.81 11.38
N GLU A 836 -20.56 42.22 10.50
CA GLU A 836 -20.82 42.77 9.15
C GLU A 836 -20.75 41.70 8.03
N MET A 837 -20.48 40.44 8.39
CA MET A 837 -20.42 39.28 7.48
C MET A 837 -21.66 38.37 7.64
N GLN A 838 -22.08 37.70 6.58
CA GLN A 838 -23.24 36.79 6.55
C GLN A 838 -22.92 35.51 5.76
N THR A 839 -23.31 34.35 6.29
CA THR A 839 -23.19 33.07 5.58
C THR A 839 -24.29 32.92 4.54
N VAL A 840 -23.91 32.62 3.31
CA VAL A 840 -24.74 32.47 2.11
C VAL A 840 -24.53 31.07 1.53
N VAL A 841 -25.57 30.38 1.08
CA VAL A 841 -25.51 29.07 0.42
C VAL A 841 -25.53 29.22 -1.10
N TRP A 842 -24.56 28.65 -1.82
CA TRP A 842 -24.29 28.81 -3.24
C TRP A 842 -24.33 27.49 -3.99
N THR A 843 -25.18 27.36 -4.99
CA THR A 843 -25.30 26.16 -5.84
C THR A 843 -24.22 26.16 -6.91
N LEU A 844 -23.10 25.50 -6.63
CA LEU A 844 -21.99 25.39 -7.56
C LEU A 844 -22.35 24.52 -8.76
N HIS A 845 -23.13 23.44 -8.61
CA HIS A 845 -23.49 22.53 -9.72
C HIS A 845 -24.99 22.20 -9.69
N HIS A 846 -25.64 22.31 -10.85
CA HIS A 846 -27.06 22.00 -11.04
C HIS A 846 -27.20 20.91 -12.12
N PRO A 847 -28.16 19.97 -12.08
CA PRO A 847 -28.27 18.88 -13.06
C PRO A 847 -28.42 19.36 -14.52
N HIS A 848 -28.96 20.57 -14.70
CA HIS A 848 -29.09 21.25 -16.01
C HIS A 848 -27.77 21.78 -16.59
N ASP A 849 -26.70 21.83 -15.81
CA ASP A 849 -25.37 22.20 -16.29
C ASP A 849 -24.90 21.25 -17.41
N GLY A 850 -25.31 19.98 -17.37
CA GLY A 850 -24.98 18.97 -18.39
C GLY A 850 -25.63 19.21 -19.76
N MET A 851 -26.63 20.09 -19.86
CA MET A 851 -27.30 20.43 -21.13
C MET A 851 -26.60 21.58 -21.89
N ILE A 852 -25.63 22.26 -21.26
CA ILE A 852 -24.95 23.42 -21.87
C ILE A 852 -23.65 22.98 -22.55
N GLN A 853 -23.60 23.11 -23.88
CA GLN A 853 -22.40 22.79 -24.65
C GLN A 853 -21.39 23.94 -24.65
N GLY A 854 -20.15 23.65 -24.22
CA GLY A 854 -19.01 24.55 -24.32
C GLY A 854 -18.57 25.22 -23.02
N LYS A 855 -17.27 25.10 -22.69
CA LYS A 855 -16.67 25.52 -21.40
C LYS A 855 -16.87 27.00 -21.07
N LYS A 856 -16.94 27.89 -22.07
CA LYS A 856 -17.15 29.34 -21.85
C LYS A 856 -18.61 29.67 -21.52
N ALA A 857 -19.56 29.10 -22.25
CA ALA A 857 -21.00 29.31 -22.02
C ALA A 857 -21.44 28.71 -20.68
N LEU A 858 -20.93 27.52 -20.35
CA LEU A 858 -21.16 26.88 -19.05
C LEU A 858 -20.65 27.74 -17.88
N ARG A 859 -19.46 28.35 -18.01
CA ARG A 859 -18.90 29.21 -16.98
C ARG A 859 -19.68 30.52 -16.78
N GLN A 860 -20.10 31.16 -17.87
CA GLN A 860 -20.92 32.39 -17.79
C GLN A 860 -22.29 32.12 -17.16
N HIS A 861 -22.88 30.96 -17.48
CA HIS A 861 -24.12 30.51 -16.86
C HIS A 861 -23.98 30.27 -15.35
N ARG A 862 -22.93 29.55 -14.91
CA ARG A 862 -22.66 29.33 -13.48
C ARG A 862 -22.34 30.64 -12.72
N LEU A 863 -21.68 31.60 -13.36
CA LEU A 863 -21.36 32.91 -12.77
C LEU A 863 -22.60 33.73 -12.44
N GLN A 864 -23.54 33.80 -13.37
CA GLN A 864 -24.78 34.54 -13.14
C GLN A 864 -25.57 33.94 -11.96
N ARG A 865 -25.64 32.60 -11.88
CA ARG A 865 -26.30 31.87 -10.79
C ARG A 865 -25.76 32.24 -9.41
N LEU A 866 -24.44 32.23 -9.22
CA LEU A 866 -23.83 32.49 -7.90
C LEU A 866 -24.00 33.94 -7.43
N VAL A 867 -23.93 34.92 -8.34
CA VAL A 867 -24.15 36.33 -7.97
C VAL A 867 -25.58 36.56 -7.49
N GLU A 868 -26.55 35.99 -8.18
CA GLU A 868 -27.97 36.10 -7.83
C GLU A 868 -28.25 35.42 -6.47
N GLU A 869 -27.70 34.22 -6.23
CA GLU A 869 -27.87 33.49 -4.97
C GLU A 869 -27.29 34.23 -3.73
N ALA A 870 -26.24 35.04 -3.91
CA ALA A 870 -25.67 35.85 -2.83
C ALA A 870 -26.51 37.08 -2.46
N VAL A 871 -26.98 37.81 -3.48
CA VAL A 871 -27.78 39.04 -3.26
C VAL A 871 -29.08 38.71 -2.55
N VAL A 872 -29.72 37.60 -2.93
CA VAL A 872 -30.97 37.12 -2.30
C VAL A 872 -30.75 36.81 -0.81
N GLN A 873 -29.58 36.31 -0.44
CA GLN A 873 -29.23 36.00 0.96
C GLN A 873 -28.61 37.20 1.70
N GLY A 874 -28.78 38.42 1.18
CA GLY A 874 -28.44 39.67 1.88
C GLY A 874 -26.96 40.08 1.82
N ALA A 875 -26.17 39.42 0.97
CA ALA A 875 -24.74 39.68 0.83
C ALA A 875 -24.33 40.08 -0.60
N ILE A 876 -23.15 40.68 -0.75
CA ILE A 876 -22.63 41.08 -2.07
C ILE A 876 -21.22 40.47 -2.25
N PRO A 877 -21.01 39.61 -3.26
CA PRO A 877 -19.72 38.99 -3.48
C PRO A 877 -18.75 39.92 -4.24
N THR A 878 -17.47 39.71 -4.03
CA THR A 878 -16.37 40.28 -4.78
C THR A 878 -16.03 39.41 -6.00
N ALA A 879 -15.33 39.99 -6.98
CA ALA A 879 -14.87 39.23 -8.14
C ALA A 879 -13.88 38.12 -7.77
N ALA A 880 -13.10 38.29 -6.69
CA ALA A 880 -12.26 37.24 -6.11
C ALA A 880 -13.09 36.09 -5.54
N GLU A 881 -14.14 36.35 -4.77
CA GLU A 881 -15.00 35.30 -4.20
C GLU A 881 -15.72 34.48 -5.29
N LEU A 882 -16.17 35.13 -6.37
CA LEU A 882 -16.75 34.44 -7.53
C LEU A 882 -15.72 33.65 -8.34
N ALA A 883 -14.49 34.18 -8.44
CA ALA A 883 -13.36 33.49 -9.06
C ALA A 883 -13.01 32.21 -8.30
N THR A 884 -13.01 32.30 -6.98
CA THR A 884 -12.83 31.17 -6.07
C THR A 884 -13.97 30.16 -6.21
N ALA A 885 -15.23 30.61 -6.30
CA ALA A 885 -16.37 29.70 -6.41
C ALA A 885 -16.44 28.96 -7.75
N LEU A 886 -16.05 29.60 -8.86
CA LEU A 886 -16.04 29.00 -10.20
C LEU A 886 -14.68 28.43 -10.62
N GLN A 887 -13.69 28.52 -9.74
CA GLN A 887 -12.31 28.09 -9.94
C GLN A 887 -11.69 28.58 -11.25
N VAL A 888 -11.81 29.86 -11.51
CA VAL A 888 -11.13 30.51 -12.63
C VAL A 888 -10.43 31.77 -12.16
N SER A 889 -9.45 32.25 -12.92
CA SER A 889 -8.75 33.46 -12.51
C SER A 889 -9.71 34.65 -12.35
N GLU A 890 -9.44 35.50 -11.37
CA GLU A 890 -10.19 36.73 -11.16
C GLU A 890 -10.21 37.61 -12.43
N LYS A 891 -9.13 37.59 -13.22
CA LYS A 891 -9.05 38.24 -14.54
C LYS A 891 -10.04 37.63 -15.56
N THR A 892 -10.26 36.32 -15.53
CA THR A 892 -11.25 35.61 -16.35
C THR A 892 -12.67 36.01 -15.93
N ILE A 893 -12.94 36.09 -14.63
CA ILE A 893 -14.23 36.55 -14.08
C ILE A 893 -14.50 38.00 -14.45
N HIS A 894 -13.51 38.89 -14.32
CA HIS A 894 -13.64 40.28 -14.75
C HIS A 894 -13.94 40.40 -16.24
N ARG A 895 -13.29 39.60 -17.08
CA ARG A 895 -13.53 39.57 -18.52
C ARG A 895 -14.94 39.06 -18.86
N ASP A 896 -15.42 38.01 -18.18
CA ASP A 896 -16.76 37.47 -18.39
C ASP A 896 -17.86 38.42 -17.85
N LEU A 897 -17.65 39.06 -16.70
CA LEU A 897 -18.53 40.11 -16.15
C LEU A 897 -18.64 41.31 -17.08
N GLN A 898 -17.52 41.80 -17.65
CA GLN A 898 -17.55 42.89 -18.62
C GLN A 898 -18.28 42.50 -19.91
N GLN A 899 -18.12 41.26 -20.37
CA GLN A 899 -18.79 40.77 -21.58
C GLN A 899 -20.31 40.65 -21.37
N LEU A 900 -20.77 40.10 -20.23
CA LEU A 900 -22.19 40.00 -19.88
C LEU A 900 -22.84 41.37 -19.68
N ARG A 901 -22.14 42.35 -19.09
CA ARG A 901 -22.63 43.73 -18.97
C ARG A 901 -22.83 44.41 -20.32
N ARG A 902 -21.93 44.18 -21.30
CA ARG A 902 -22.10 44.68 -22.69
C ARG A 902 -23.27 44.05 -23.43
N GLN A 903 -23.68 42.85 -23.02
CA GLN A 903 -24.85 42.14 -23.54
C GLN A 903 -26.15 42.54 -22.82
N GLY A 904 -26.09 43.42 -21.81
CA GLY A 904 -27.25 43.99 -21.12
C GLY A 904 -27.64 43.34 -19.80
N THR A 905 -26.86 42.38 -19.26
CA THR A 905 -27.19 41.67 -18.00
C THR A 905 -26.61 42.40 -16.77
N PRO A 906 -27.43 42.88 -15.81
CA PRO A 906 -26.95 43.60 -14.62
C PRO A 906 -26.49 42.64 -13.50
N LEU A 907 -25.20 42.69 -13.13
CA LEU A 907 -24.60 41.84 -12.08
C LEU A 907 -23.83 42.69 -11.04
N PRO A 908 -24.38 42.88 -9.81
CA PRO A 908 -23.76 43.70 -8.75
C PRO A 908 -22.66 42.93 -8.01
N THR A 909 -21.45 43.49 -7.96
CA THR A 909 -20.29 42.94 -7.24
C THR A 909 -19.54 44.02 -6.46
N ARG A 910 -18.93 43.66 -5.33
CA ARG A 910 -18.21 44.60 -4.46
C ARG A 910 -16.78 44.83 -4.97
N GLY A 911 -16.30 46.08 -4.92
CA GLY A 911 -14.92 46.45 -5.27
C GLY A 911 -14.65 46.76 -6.75
N SER A 912 -15.63 46.66 -7.65
CA SER A 912 -15.45 47.15 -9.03
C SER A 912 -15.58 48.67 -9.08
N ARG A 913 -14.49 49.40 -9.35
CA ARG A 913 -14.58 50.79 -9.86
C ARG A 913 -15.44 50.75 -11.13
N SER A 914 -16.36 51.71 -11.29
CA SER A 914 -17.00 52.00 -12.57
C SER A 914 -15.96 52.11 -13.69
#